data_AF-A0A7C3HNT6-F1
#
_entry.id   AF-A0A7C3HNT6-F1
#
_cell.length_a   1.000
_cell.length_b   1.000
_cell.length_c   1.000
_cell.angle_alpha   90.00
_cell.angle_beta   90.00
_cell.angle_gamma   90.00
#
_symmetry.space_group_name_H-M   'P 1'
#
loop_
_entity.id
_entity.type
_entity.pdbx_description
1 polymer ?
#
loop_
_entity_poly.entity_id
_entity_poly.type
_entity_poly.pdbx_seq_one_letter_code
_entity_poly.pdbx_strand_id
1 'polypeptide(L)'
;MSRKLGVSIFTSLIILLTIAYTFGAPLLRLESGTFDLASSRTVMSSRELTAASSSPYRIIQCKGPILANWRQSIENAGAKIIGYLPDYAYLVKMTPTAESKISKYSFVRATGVYLPRYKISSSLSSVPPAQNVVITALLHPGENVNFAKTKLETAGAAVLDIATTGVQPILTIEAPGSAIKDLAAVDAVQWLEYRAERKLLNDVARGITKVNDAWVDTGLYGAGQIVAVADTGLDTGIMATLSQDFAGRIQSVYALGRTNDWSDPHGHGTHTSGTVLGNGRLSGSNPATHSYTTSFAGVAPEAKLVMQSILDSGGGLGGLPSDLNNLFLQAYNDGARVHSNSWGADVYGAYTTDSRNVDMFMWNHKDMIIVFAAGNAGDDANSDGKIDADSMGSPATAKNCITVGATENYRLSGGIQMTYGNAFGYPAPPISTDLMSNNADGMAAFSSRGPCDDGRIKPDICAPGTNVISCRSHASGAGVGWIAYNSDYCYSGGTSMACPHVAGAAALARQFFIQKKGWSNVSAAMVKAALINGAKDMTPGQYGTGSKQEISGRPDQSQGWGKLDLYNTFKTPTSGMLEFDDHTTGLTTGQTVTYEYQVEEGDALHFTLVWTDYPATTGAGTKLVNDLDMMLTAPNGTKYYPNGRTSADHINNIEDIVVDADHTTTGKYTLTITAFNIATSEAQPYALVQRLTPGLPDMSTSTKTASPTGGVYGGQTITYTITVKNTGAPSSNTVVTDPIPNNTTYVPNSTTLNGEPVGDIGGECPLITGILVNSPGSDPGIVRRGYNAVITFQVVVNEGLDEGTEIPNTASITADDGVSVQVSALNRIPRKIRVKPGGTGDGSSWDYAKPTILAAMEDAFPGDEIWAAAGTYSGAITLQDGMKLYGGFAGTETSREERNPEVNISIIDAKYSGSAVTIAEGATSSTIIDGFTIRNGKGTKITIGNQAMMCGGGIYSVNASPIISHNRITANNVTHRGGGIYCSGGAPTIVDNLVYGNIARTQNYTGYGGGIYCATSDAVIERNSIFSNRANPSGGGIACAPGTSPTIMYNTFSDNGAMWGGAVFCDTEAKPLVANNWIIGNKATLGGGLFCGRSADVNFINNTLVRNYSSPGGAIAIYSAQPIVANNIVTANAVGISKAGNANNPTLANNCVYKNLLTDYLGISAGATDILADPMFISAATGDYRLSILSPCIDAGIDTYVQPEWTDVYGNIRISGSGVDIGAYEYQQED
;
A
#
# COMPACT_ATOMS: atom_id res chain seq x y z
N MET A 1 -26.98 -17.52 -21.70
CA MET A 1 -26.58 -17.86 -23.09
C MET A 1 -25.12 -18.30 -23.05
N SER A 2 -24.66 -19.23 -23.89
CA SER A 2 -23.25 -19.64 -23.84
C SER A 2 -22.34 -18.55 -24.38
N ARG A 3 -21.44 -18.01 -23.55
CA ARG A 3 -20.31 -17.17 -24.00
C ARG A 3 -19.12 -17.99 -24.51
N LYS A 4 -19.13 -19.31 -24.28
CA LYS A 4 -18.16 -20.28 -24.81
C LYS A 4 -18.62 -20.76 -26.19
N LEU A 5 -17.72 -20.69 -27.18
CA LEU A 5 -17.99 -20.93 -28.60
C LEU A 5 -17.66 -22.37 -29.02
N GLY A 6 -16.66 -23.00 -28.40
CA GLY A 6 -16.25 -24.37 -28.72
C GLY A 6 -15.04 -24.85 -27.92
N VAL A 7 -14.73 -26.15 -28.09
CA VAL A 7 -13.53 -26.82 -27.57
C VAL A 7 -12.98 -27.74 -28.67
N SER A 8 -11.66 -27.82 -28.81
CA SER A 8 -11.01 -28.71 -29.79
C SER A 8 -9.68 -29.26 -29.26
N ILE A 9 -9.24 -30.40 -29.80
CA ILE A 9 -7.99 -31.07 -29.41
C ILE A 9 -7.19 -31.38 -30.68
N PHE A 10 -5.90 -31.02 -30.70
CA PHE A 10 -5.00 -31.22 -31.82
C PHE A 10 -3.65 -31.80 -31.37
N THR A 11 -2.91 -32.41 -32.31
CA THR A 11 -1.53 -32.88 -32.10
C THR A 11 -0.61 -32.11 -33.05
N SER A 12 0.26 -31.27 -32.51
CA SER A 12 0.93 -30.21 -33.28
C SER A 12 2.32 -30.63 -33.79
N LEU A 13 2.38 -31.12 -35.03
CA LEU A 13 3.63 -31.56 -35.68
C LEU A 13 4.68 -30.46 -35.84
N ILE A 14 4.29 -29.18 -35.74
CA ILE A 14 5.17 -28.02 -35.93
C ILE A 14 6.10 -27.81 -34.71
N ILE A 15 5.62 -28.10 -33.49
CA ILE A 15 6.40 -27.96 -32.24
C ILE A 15 7.63 -28.87 -32.26
N LEU A 16 7.48 -30.08 -32.83
CA LEU A 16 8.54 -31.09 -32.99
C LEU A 16 9.69 -30.64 -33.90
N LEU A 17 9.48 -29.65 -34.77
CA LEU A 17 10.47 -29.21 -35.77
C LEU A 17 11.24 -27.95 -35.34
N THR A 18 10.64 -27.05 -34.55
CA THR A 18 11.30 -25.81 -34.11
C THR A 18 12.18 -25.99 -32.88
N ILE A 19 11.80 -26.81 -31.91
CA ILE A 19 12.57 -27.03 -30.66
C ILE A 19 13.97 -27.59 -30.94
N ALA A 20 14.14 -28.35 -32.03
CA ALA A 20 15.38 -29.04 -32.36
C ALA A 20 16.54 -28.13 -32.82
N TYR A 21 16.32 -26.83 -33.04
CA TYR A 21 17.27 -25.97 -33.79
C TYR A 21 17.76 -24.69 -33.09
N THR A 22 17.20 -24.29 -31.94
CA THR A 22 17.47 -22.97 -31.34
C THR A 22 18.03 -22.97 -29.92
N PHE A 23 17.96 -24.08 -29.18
CA PHE A 23 18.48 -24.13 -27.81
C PHE A 23 19.95 -24.55 -27.75
N GLY A 24 20.74 -23.78 -26.98
CA GLY A 24 22.09 -24.18 -26.58
C GLY A 24 22.06 -25.50 -25.78
N ALA A 25 23.15 -26.27 -25.84
CA ALA A 25 23.16 -27.64 -25.36
C ALA A 25 22.80 -27.73 -23.86
N PRO A 26 21.66 -28.36 -23.48
CA PRO A 26 21.08 -28.19 -22.15
C PRO A 26 21.96 -28.76 -21.04
N LEU A 27 22.26 -27.91 -20.06
CA LEU A 27 22.81 -28.33 -18.77
C LEU A 27 21.77 -29.13 -18.00
N LEU A 28 22.21 -29.97 -17.07
CA LEU A 28 21.36 -30.74 -16.16
C LEU A 28 21.36 -30.08 -14.78
N ARG A 29 20.18 -29.72 -14.27
CA ARG A 29 19.97 -29.11 -12.95
C ARG A 29 19.65 -30.16 -11.88
N LEU A 30 20.58 -30.39 -10.95
CA LEU A 30 20.36 -31.15 -9.72
C LEU A 30 20.47 -30.23 -8.50
N GLU A 31 19.95 -30.65 -7.34
CA GLU A 31 20.10 -29.93 -6.06
C GLU A 31 21.59 -29.74 -5.68
N SER A 32 22.44 -30.72 -6.03
CA SER A 32 23.90 -30.64 -5.90
C SER A 32 24.58 -29.70 -6.91
N GLY A 33 23.84 -28.92 -7.68
CA GLY A 33 24.34 -27.97 -8.68
C GLY A 33 24.09 -28.36 -10.15
N THR A 34 24.40 -27.42 -11.04
CA THR A 34 24.14 -27.51 -12.49
C THR A 34 25.41 -27.87 -13.26
N PHE A 35 25.33 -28.84 -14.18
CA PHE A 35 26.49 -29.29 -14.96
C PHE A 35 26.12 -29.87 -16.34
N ASP A 36 27.09 -30.02 -17.23
CA ASP A 36 26.88 -30.68 -18.53
C ASP A 36 27.26 -32.17 -18.48
N LEU A 37 26.28 -33.06 -18.67
CA LEU A 37 26.46 -34.51 -18.74
C LEU A 37 27.27 -34.99 -19.97
N ALA A 38 27.42 -34.15 -21.01
CA ALA A 38 28.15 -34.50 -22.23
C ALA A 38 29.66 -34.23 -22.11
N SER A 39 30.06 -33.04 -21.67
CA SER A 39 31.48 -32.64 -21.53
C SER A 39 32.15 -33.11 -20.24
N SER A 40 31.40 -33.52 -19.21
CA SER A 40 31.93 -34.03 -17.93
C SER A 40 32.70 -35.35 -18.00
N ARG A 41 33.02 -35.87 -19.20
CA ARG A 41 33.79 -37.10 -19.43
C ARG A 41 35.31 -36.91 -19.40
N THR A 42 35.82 -35.68 -19.31
CA THR A 42 37.24 -35.37 -19.64
C THR A 42 38.07 -34.75 -18.51
N VAL A 43 37.53 -34.57 -17.30
CA VAL A 43 38.28 -34.00 -16.15
C VAL A 43 38.22 -34.91 -14.92
N MET A 44 38.92 -36.04 -14.96
CA MET A 44 39.25 -36.80 -13.74
C MET A 44 40.40 -36.11 -13.00
N SER A 45 40.09 -35.08 -12.21
CA SER A 45 41.04 -34.59 -11.20
C SER A 45 41.13 -35.61 -10.05
N SER A 46 42.34 -35.86 -9.55
CA SER A 46 42.67 -37.03 -8.73
C SER A 46 42.24 -36.94 -7.26
N ARG A 47 41.07 -36.34 -6.97
CA ARG A 47 40.53 -36.16 -5.62
C ARG A 47 39.01 -36.24 -5.47
N GLU A 48 38.26 -36.52 -6.53
CA GLU A 48 36.79 -36.70 -6.42
C GLU A 48 36.40 -38.08 -5.87
N LEU A 49 35.24 -38.14 -5.19
CA LEU A 49 34.62 -39.39 -4.71
C LEU A 49 34.12 -40.22 -5.90
N THR A 50 34.97 -41.14 -6.38
CA THR A 50 34.65 -42.00 -7.51
C THR A 50 33.61 -43.05 -7.15
N ALA A 51 32.46 -43.01 -7.83
CA ALA A 51 31.60 -44.18 -7.93
C ALA A 51 32.39 -45.34 -8.56
N ALA A 52 32.13 -46.58 -8.14
CA ALA A 52 32.60 -47.74 -8.89
C ALA A 52 31.99 -47.69 -10.31
N SER A 53 32.81 -47.84 -11.34
CA SER A 53 32.37 -47.83 -12.75
C SER A 53 31.36 -48.94 -13.08
N SER A 54 31.27 -49.94 -12.20
CA SER A 54 30.32 -51.06 -12.21
C SER A 54 28.93 -50.74 -11.64
N SER A 55 28.69 -49.57 -11.04
CA SER A 55 27.37 -49.19 -10.51
C SER A 55 26.29 -49.35 -11.60
N PRO A 56 25.09 -49.90 -11.30
CA PRO A 56 24.02 -50.05 -12.28
C PRO A 56 23.17 -48.78 -12.45
N TYR A 57 23.45 -47.72 -11.68
CA TYR A 57 22.66 -46.49 -11.67
C TYR A 57 23.22 -45.43 -12.62
N ARG A 58 22.34 -44.83 -13.42
CA ARG A 58 22.69 -43.99 -14.57
C ARG A 58 21.73 -42.83 -14.74
N ILE A 59 22.24 -41.77 -15.34
CA ILE A 59 21.46 -40.68 -15.93
C ILE A 59 21.45 -40.86 -17.44
N ILE A 60 20.27 -40.76 -18.06
CA ILE A 60 20.09 -40.59 -19.51
C ILE A 60 19.49 -39.20 -19.72
N GLN A 61 20.12 -38.35 -20.54
CA GLN A 61 19.55 -37.06 -20.94
C GLN A 61 19.13 -37.10 -22.41
N CYS A 62 17.93 -36.62 -22.72
CA CYS A 62 17.42 -36.48 -24.09
C CYS A 62 17.75 -35.09 -24.67
N LYS A 63 17.44 -34.88 -25.96
CA LYS A 63 17.71 -33.63 -26.68
C LYS A 63 16.59 -32.58 -26.61
N GLY A 64 15.45 -32.93 -26.04
CA GLY A 64 14.23 -32.10 -25.97
C GLY A 64 13.11 -32.85 -25.24
N PRO A 65 11.89 -32.30 -25.21
CA PRO A 65 10.73 -32.88 -24.53
C PRO A 65 10.50 -34.36 -24.83
N ILE A 66 10.15 -35.13 -23.80
CA ILE A 66 10.08 -36.58 -23.90
C ILE A 66 8.82 -37.01 -24.64
N LEU A 67 9.00 -37.64 -25.80
CA LEU A 67 7.92 -38.32 -26.51
C LEU A 67 7.68 -39.72 -25.93
N ALA A 68 6.42 -40.16 -25.89
CA ALA A 68 6.06 -41.47 -25.33
C ALA A 68 6.83 -42.65 -25.98
N ASN A 69 7.07 -42.57 -27.29
CA ASN A 69 7.85 -43.58 -28.02
C ASN A 69 9.37 -43.53 -27.70
N TRP A 70 9.93 -42.39 -27.29
CA TRP A 70 11.32 -42.28 -26.81
C TRP A 70 11.46 -42.97 -25.45
N ARG A 71 10.53 -42.68 -24.52
CA ARG A 71 10.48 -43.34 -23.22
C ARG A 71 10.36 -44.87 -23.38
N GLN A 72 9.39 -45.33 -24.17
CA GLN A 72 9.19 -46.74 -24.42
C GLN A 72 10.40 -47.41 -25.11
N SER A 73 11.16 -46.66 -25.94
CA SER A 73 12.42 -47.15 -26.53
C SER A 73 13.54 -47.33 -25.49
N ILE A 74 13.65 -46.44 -24.50
CA ILE A 74 14.58 -46.58 -23.37
C ILE A 74 14.23 -47.81 -22.53
N GLU A 75 12.96 -48.01 -22.22
CA GLU A 75 12.46 -49.14 -21.41
C GLU A 75 12.68 -50.47 -22.16
N ASN A 76 12.29 -50.54 -23.45
CA ASN A 76 12.51 -51.71 -24.32
C ASN A 76 13.99 -52.06 -24.54
N ALA A 77 14.91 -51.11 -24.40
CA ALA A 77 16.34 -51.37 -24.51
C ALA A 77 16.93 -52.14 -23.30
N GLY A 78 16.20 -52.17 -22.17
CA GLY A 78 16.58 -52.84 -20.92
C GLY A 78 16.96 -51.89 -19.78
N ALA A 79 16.47 -50.64 -19.78
CA ALA A 79 16.64 -49.71 -18.67
C ALA A 79 15.33 -49.57 -17.86
N LYS A 80 15.40 -49.76 -16.54
CA LYS A 80 14.28 -49.47 -15.63
C LYS A 80 14.35 -48.00 -15.22
N ILE A 81 13.40 -47.18 -15.66
CA ILE A 81 13.27 -45.79 -15.20
C ILE A 81 12.89 -45.79 -13.71
N ILE A 82 13.56 -44.93 -12.93
CA ILE A 82 13.36 -44.75 -11.48
C ILE A 82 12.60 -43.46 -11.20
N GLY A 83 12.97 -42.38 -11.89
CA GLY A 83 12.37 -41.07 -11.73
C GLY A 83 12.87 -40.11 -12.82
N TYR A 84 12.11 -39.03 -13.02
CA TYR A 84 12.52 -37.92 -13.88
C TYR A 84 13.58 -37.06 -13.18
N LEU A 85 14.43 -36.43 -13.99
CA LEU A 85 15.34 -35.36 -13.61
C LEU A 85 15.14 -34.20 -14.60
N PRO A 86 15.35 -32.93 -14.21
CA PRO A 86 15.13 -31.78 -15.07
C PRO A 86 15.93 -31.84 -16.37
N ASP A 87 15.61 -30.94 -17.30
CA ASP A 87 16.35 -30.79 -18.57
C ASP A 87 16.33 -32.09 -19.41
N TYR A 88 15.16 -32.72 -19.45
CA TYR A 88 14.80 -33.91 -20.23
C TYR A 88 15.59 -35.17 -19.86
N ALA A 89 15.83 -35.40 -18.56
CA ALA A 89 16.64 -36.50 -18.06
C ALA A 89 15.86 -37.55 -17.27
N TYR A 90 16.40 -38.77 -17.21
CA TYR A 90 15.91 -39.85 -16.37
C TYR A 90 17.03 -40.42 -15.51
N LEU A 91 16.73 -40.63 -14.23
CA LEU A 91 17.46 -41.55 -13.36
C LEU A 91 16.97 -42.97 -13.66
N VAL A 92 17.89 -43.88 -13.99
CA VAL A 92 17.57 -45.26 -14.38
C VAL A 92 18.49 -46.29 -13.73
N LYS A 93 18.01 -47.54 -13.62
CA LYS A 93 18.83 -48.74 -13.38
C LYS A 93 18.99 -49.48 -14.71
N MET A 94 20.22 -49.64 -15.20
CA MET A 94 20.46 -50.33 -16.47
C MET A 94 21.81 -51.08 -16.51
N THR A 95 21.90 -52.07 -17.39
CA THR A 95 23.17 -52.79 -17.63
C THR A 95 24.06 -52.02 -18.62
N PRO A 96 25.39 -52.25 -18.64
CA PRO A 96 26.27 -51.68 -19.67
C PRO A 96 25.84 -52.05 -21.11
N THR A 97 25.18 -53.20 -21.30
CA THR A 97 24.62 -53.62 -22.58
C THR A 97 23.42 -52.77 -23.00
N ALA A 98 22.53 -52.39 -22.06
CA ALA A 98 21.43 -51.47 -22.32
C ALA A 98 21.96 -50.05 -22.58
N GLU A 99 22.94 -49.58 -21.78
CA GLU A 99 23.61 -48.29 -21.97
C GLU A 99 24.25 -48.17 -23.36
N SER A 100 24.91 -49.22 -23.85
CA SER A 100 25.51 -49.29 -25.20
C SER A 100 24.49 -49.34 -26.35
N LYS A 101 23.21 -49.63 -26.07
CA LYS A 101 22.10 -49.46 -27.04
C LYS A 101 21.57 -48.03 -26.97
N ILE A 102 21.19 -47.58 -25.77
CA ILE A 102 20.48 -46.31 -25.55
C ILE A 102 21.32 -45.10 -25.96
N SER A 103 22.62 -45.12 -25.70
CA SER A 103 23.58 -44.08 -26.12
C SER A 103 23.72 -43.90 -27.64
N LYS A 104 23.08 -44.76 -28.45
CA LYS A 104 23.03 -44.66 -29.92
C LYS A 104 21.68 -44.17 -30.46
N TYR A 105 20.67 -43.97 -29.61
CA TYR A 105 19.39 -43.42 -30.06
C TYR A 105 19.53 -41.94 -30.43
N SER A 106 18.97 -41.55 -31.58
CA SER A 106 19.12 -40.20 -32.15
C SER A 106 18.62 -39.08 -31.25
N PHE A 107 17.65 -39.37 -30.38
CA PHE A 107 17.07 -38.45 -29.40
C PHE A 107 17.85 -38.35 -28.07
N VAL A 108 18.80 -39.24 -27.80
CA VAL A 108 19.63 -39.19 -26.59
C VAL A 108 20.78 -38.20 -26.79
N ARG A 109 20.99 -37.32 -25.79
CA ARG A 109 22.08 -36.34 -25.73
C ARG A 109 23.31 -36.94 -25.06
N ALA A 110 23.15 -37.54 -23.89
CA ALA A 110 24.25 -38.08 -23.09
C ALA A 110 23.81 -39.20 -22.14
N THR A 111 24.77 -40.03 -21.71
CA THR A 111 24.61 -40.98 -20.60
C THR A 111 25.79 -40.88 -19.63
N GLY A 112 25.55 -41.09 -18.34
CA GLY A 112 26.60 -41.05 -17.31
C GLY A 112 26.19 -41.71 -15.99
N VAL A 113 27.16 -41.91 -15.09
CA VAL A 113 26.97 -42.55 -13.77
C VAL A 113 26.25 -41.60 -12.82
N TYR A 114 25.33 -42.12 -12.00
CA TYR A 114 24.75 -41.36 -10.88
C TYR A 114 25.74 -41.37 -9.70
N LEU A 115 26.53 -40.30 -9.57
CA LEU A 115 27.64 -40.20 -8.62
C LEU A 115 27.17 -39.92 -7.18
N PRO A 116 27.93 -40.33 -6.13
CA PRO A 116 27.61 -40.06 -4.72
C PRO A 116 27.31 -38.60 -4.39
N ARG A 117 28.02 -37.64 -5.02
CA ARG A 117 27.77 -36.20 -4.83
C ARG A 117 26.37 -35.73 -5.26
N TYR A 118 25.67 -36.49 -6.10
CA TYR A 118 24.30 -36.19 -6.56
C TYR A 118 23.22 -36.77 -5.62
N LYS A 119 23.62 -37.39 -4.50
CA LYS A 119 22.75 -38.08 -3.54
C LYS A 119 22.65 -37.38 -2.18
N ILE A 120 23.31 -36.24 -1.99
CA ILE A 120 23.42 -35.55 -0.70
C ILE A 120 22.69 -34.22 -0.80
N SER A 121 21.75 -33.97 0.10
CA SER A 121 21.03 -32.70 0.18
C SER A 121 21.93 -31.52 0.58
N SER A 122 21.54 -30.31 0.17
CA SER A 122 22.11 -29.04 0.66
C SER A 122 22.19 -29.02 2.21
N SER A 123 21.11 -29.45 2.87
CA SER A 123 20.95 -29.56 4.33
C SER A 123 22.03 -30.38 5.04
N LEU A 124 22.63 -31.37 4.37
CA LEU A 124 23.70 -32.20 4.93
C LEU A 124 25.11 -31.69 4.63
N SER A 125 25.25 -30.68 3.77
CA SER A 125 26.55 -30.19 3.30
C SER A 125 27.30 -29.32 4.31
N SER A 126 26.59 -28.81 5.33
CA SER A 126 27.11 -27.95 6.40
C SER A 126 27.44 -28.70 7.71
N VAL A 127 27.10 -29.99 7.83
CA VAL A 127 27.19 -30.74 9.09
C VAL A 127 28.66 -30.92 9.52
N PRO A 128 29.04 -30.50 10.75
CA PRO A 128 30.39 -30.68 11.28
C PRO A 128 30.84 -32.15 11.32
N PRO A 129 32.10 -32.49 10.97
CA PRO A 129 32.54 -33.88 10.83
C PRO A 129 32.38 -34.79 12.07
N ALA A 130 32.28 -34.20 13.27
CA ALA A 130 32.13 -34.90 14.54
C ALA A 130 30.72 -34.79 15.16
N GLN A 131 29.79 -34.08 14.52
CA GLN A 131 28.40 -34.00 14.97
C GLN A 131 27.61 -35.18 14.42
N ASN A 132 26.98 -35.96 15.30
CA ASN A 132 25.95 -36.91 14.90
C ASN A 132 24.69 -36.17 14.48
N VAL A 133 24.08 -36.63 13.39
CA VAL A 133 22.79 -36.15 12.89
C VAL A 133 21.92 -37.34 12.49
N VAL A 134 20.60 -37.18 12.61
CA VAL A 134 19.63 -38.14 12.09
C VAL A 134 19.34 -37.82 10.63
N ILE A 135 19.38 -38.83 9.78
CA ILE A 135 19.35 -38.75 8.32
C ILE A 135 18.22 -39.66 7.81
N THR A 136 17.44 -39.16 6.85
CA THR A 136 16.53 -39.97 6.05
C THR A 136 17.30 -40.51 4.85
N ALA A 137 17.44 -41.84 4.77
CA ALA A 137 18.10 -42.54 3.68
C ALA A 137 17.08 -43.25 2.79
N LEU A 138 16.80 -42.67 1.62
CA LEU A 138 15.88 -43.21 0.62
C LEU A 138 16.63 -44.18 -0.31
N LEU A 139 16.12 -45.40 -0.48
CA LEU A 139 16.71 -46.42 -1.35
C LEU A 139 16.06 -46.47 -2.73
N HIS A 140 16.82 -46.92 -3.73
CA HIS A 140 16.31 -47.14 -5.07
C HIS A 140 15.22 -48.25 -5.11
N PRO A 141 14.18 -48.13 -5.97
CA PRO A 141 13.03 -49.04 -5.97
C PRO A 141 13.38 -50.49 -6.35
N GLY A 142 13.20 -51.40 -5.38
CA GLY A 142 13.48 -52.83 -5.48
C GLY A 142 14.88 -53.24 -5.03
N GLU A 143 15.58 -52.40 -4.26
CA GLU A 143 16.81 -52.79 -3.58
C GLU A 143 16.59 -53.71 -2.37
N ASN A 144 17.60 -54.52 -2.03
CA ASN A 144 17.53 -55.39 -0.87
C ASN A 144 17.83 -54.59 0.41
N VAL A 145 16.77 -54.28 1.16
CA VAL A 145 16.81 -53.44 2.36
C VAL A 145 17.78 -53.96 3.43
N ASN A 146 17.85 -55.27 3.64
CA ASN A 146 18.78 -55.87 4.62
C ASN A 146 20.24 -55.76 4.17
N PHE A 147 20.51 -55.89 2.87
CA PHE A 147 21.86 -55.66 2.32
C PHE A 147 22.26 -54.19 2.40
N ALA A 148 21.34 -53.28 2.08
CA ALA A 148 21.56 -51.83 2.20
C ALA A 148 21.80 -51.41 3.67
N LYS A 149 21.02 -51.93 4.62
CA LYS A 149 21.21 -51.76 6.07
C LYS A 149 22.65 -52.12 6.47
N THR A 150 23.10 -53.33 6.18
CA THR A 150 24.47 -53.78 6.51
C THR A 150 25.54 -52.92 5.86
N LYS A 151 25.31 -52.37 4.66
CA LYS A 151 26.25 -51.45 3.99
C LYS A 151 26.30 -50.07 4.64
N LEU A 152 25.16 -49.52 5.06
CA LEU A 152 25.09 -48.26 5.80
C LEU A 152 25.76 -48.39 7.19
N GLU A 153 25.55 -49.52 7.87
CA GLU A 153 26.23 -49.84 9.14
C GLU A 153 27.74 -50.00 8.96
N THR A 154 28.19 -50.62 7.86
CA THR A 154 29.62 -50.69 7.50
C THR A 154 30.22 -49.31 7.20
N ALA A 155 29.40 -48.37 6.70
CA ALA A 155 29.78 -46.99 6.39
C ALA A 155 29.61 -46.02 7.58
N GLY A 156 29.39 -46.53 8.80
CA GLY A 156 29.46 -45.74 10.04
C GLY A 156 28.14 -45.15 10.54
N ALA A 157 26.98 -45.62 10.05
CA ALA A 157 25.67 -45.24 10.56
C ALA A 157 25.06 -46.28 11.51
N ALA A 158 24.30 -45.83 12.51
CA ALA A 158 23.35 -46.66 13.25
C ALA A 158 21.97 -46.59 12.60
N VAL A 159 21.32 -47.72 12.33
CA VAL A 159 19.99 -47.75 11.70
C VAL A 159 18.91 -47.79 12.79
N LEU A 160 18.06 -46.75 12.84
CA LEU A 160 17.05 -46.55 13.89
C LEU A 160 15.67 -47.10 13.51
N ASP A 161 15.26 -46.94 12.24
CA ASP A 161 13.97 -47.40 11.71
C ASP A 161 14.06 -47.75 10.22
N ILE A 162 13.15 -48.62 9.74
CA ILE A 162 13.12 -49.15 8.37
C ILE A 162 11.66 -49.29 7.89
N ALA A 163 11.22 -48.40 7.01
CA ALA A 163 9.93 -48.49 6.32
C ALA A 163 10.07 -49.18 4.95
N THR A 164 9.25 -50.21 4.70
CA THR A 164 9.33 -51.07 3.50
C THR A 164 7.99 -51.28 2.77
N THR A 165 6.90 -50.73 3.30
CA THR A 165 5.52 -50.95 2.81
C THR A 165 5.10 -50.04 1.65
N GLY A 166 5.91 -49.04 1.30
CA GLY A 166 5.68 -48.11 0.19
C GLY A 166 6.42 -48.46 -1.11
N VAL A 167 6.44 -47.50 -2.04
CA VAL A 167 6.99 -47.65 -3.41
C VAL A 167 8.53 -47.68 -3.43
N GLN A 168 9.18 -47.06 -2.45
CA GLN A 168 10.64 -47.05 -2.26
C GLN A 168 10.94 -47.27 -0.76
N PRO A 169 11.92 -48.12 -0.38
CA PRO A 169 12.29 -48.29 1.02
C PRO A 169 12.95 -47.04 1.60
N ILE A 170 12.65 -46.73 2.86
CA ILE A 170 13.19 -45.59 3.61
C ILE A 170 13.80 -46.11 4.91
N LEU A 171 15.03 -45.69 5.21
CA LEU A 171 15.68 -45.96 6.50
C LEU A 171 15.89 -44.64 7.25
N THR A 172 15.57 -44.62 8.53
CA THR A 172 16.05 -43.57 9.44
C THR A 172 17.37 -44.04 10.04
N ILE A 173 18.43 -43.24 9.91
CA ILE A 173 19.77 -43.57 10.39
C ILE A 173 20.38 -42.42 11.19
N GLU A 174 21.26 -42.71 12.14
CA GLU A 174 22.09 -41.71 12.83
C GLU A 174 23.55 -41.89 12.39
N ALA A 175 24.24 -40.81 12.04
CA ALA A 175 25.65 -40.86 11.63
C ALA A 175 26.40 -39.56 11.93
N PRO A 176 27.73 -39.61 12.17
CA PRO A 176 28.56 -38.41 12.26
C PRO A 176 28.72 -37.75 10.87
N GLY A 177 28.85 -36.42 10.83
CA GLY A 177 29.02 -35.66 9.57
C GLY A 177 30.18 -36.13 8.67
N SER A 178 31.21 -36.77 9.25
CA SER A 178 32.30 -37.38 8.50
C SER A 178 31.89 -38.58 7.65
N ALA A 179 30.86 -39.35 8.05
CA ALA A 179 30.40 -40.56 7.36
C ALA A 179 29.51 -40.29 6.14
N ILE A 180 28.92 -39.09 6.02
CA ILE A 180 27.91 -38.75 4.99
C ILE A 180 28.38 -39.06 3.55
N LYS A 181 29.68 -38.88 3.28
CA LYS A 181 30.29 -39.16 1.97
C LYS A 181 30.38 -40.65 1.64
N ASP A 182 30.66 -41.48 2.64
CA ASP A 182 30.76 -42.94 2.48
C ASP A 182 29.38 -43.59 2.48
N LEU A 183 28.41 -43.03 3.22
CA LEU A 183 27.00 -43.40 3.13
C LEU A 183 26.43 -43.14 1.71
N ALA A 184 26.77 -42.01 1.09
CA ALA A 184 26.39 -41.72 -0.29
C ALA A 184 27.09 -42.63 -1.32
N ALA A 185 28.26 -43.21 -0.97
CA ALA A 185 28.95 -44.18 -1.81
C ALA A 185 28.27 -45.57 -1.84
N VAL A 186 27.29 -45.83 -0.98
CA VAL A 186 26.47 -47.05 -1.03
C VAL A 186 25.57 -47.02 -2.28
N ASP A 187 25.76 -47.98 -3.19
CA ASP A 187 25.04 -48.04 -4.48
C ASP A 187 23.51 -48.12 -4.34
N ALA A 188 23.00 -48.72 -3.27
CA ALA A 188 21.55 -48.87 -3.03
C ALA A 188 20.86 -47.56 -2.59
N VAL A 189 21.62 -46.59 -2.04
CA VAL A 189 21.10 -45.28 -1.63
C VAL A 189 20.80 -44.46 -2.87
N GLN A 190 19.58 -43.92 -2.93
CA GLN A 190 19.19 -42.90 -3.90
C GLN A 190 19.50 -41.50 -3.38
N TRP A 191 19.20 -41.25 -2.10
CA TRP A 191 19.22 -39.90 -1.52
C TRP A 191 19.44 -39.94 0.00
N LEU A 192 20.15 -38.93 0.50
CA LEU A 192 20.38 -38.63 1.91
C LEU A 192 20.00 -37.17 2.19
N GLU A 193 19.14 -36.97 3.18
CA GLU A 193 18.71 -35.65 3.66
C GLU A 193 18.63 -35.62 5.19
N TYR A 194 18.74 -34.43 5.79
CA TYR A 194 18.57 -34.27 7.24
C TYR A 194 17.13 -34.64 7.64
N ARG A 195 16.96 -35.49 8.66
CA ARG A 195 15.63 -35.86 9.18
C ARG A 195 15.15 -34.79 10.14
N ALA A 196 14.62 -33.70 9.59
CA ALA A 196 14.07 -32.59 10.34
C ALA A 196 12.94 -33.02 11.30
N GLU A 197 12.86 -32.35 12.45
CA GLU A 197 11.90 -32.68 13.50
C GLU A 197 10.49 -32.20 13.14
N ARG A 198 9.51 -33.13 13.16
CA ARG A 198 8.11 -32.85 12.82
C ARG A 198 7.41 -32.26 14.05
N LYS A 199 6.98 -30.99 13.96
CA LYS A 199 6.34 -30.19 15.02
C LYS A 199 4.92 -29.71 14.64
N LEU A 200 4.18 -29.22 15.65
CA LEU A 200 2.85 -28.61 15.50
C LEU A 200 2.93 -27.14 15.07
N LEU A 201 1.85 -26.62 14.47
CA LEU A 201 1.87 -25.33 13.74
C LEU A 201 0.58 -24.43 13.88
N ASN A 202 -0.37 -24.68 14.80
CA ASN A 202 -1.58 -23.94 15.35
C ASN A 202 -2.32 -22.74 14.56
N ASP A 203 -3.48 -22.15 14.92
CA ASP A 203 -4.36 -21.00 14.38
C ASP A 203 -4.71 -20.81 12.81
N VAL A 204 -5.80 -20.18 12.26
CA VAL A 204 -7.28 -20.06 12.59
C VAL A 204 -8.23 -19.04 11.82
N ALA A 205 -9.45 -19.45 11.40
CA ALA A 205 -10.78 -18.73 11.50
C ALA A 205 -11.79 -18.81 10.32
N ARG A 206 -13.11 -18.76 10.67
CA ARG A 206 -14.25 -19.18 9.82
C ARG A 206 -15.07 -18.08 9.15
N GLY A 207 -15.23 -16.92 9.78
CA GLY A 207 -16.18 -15.90 9.32
C GLY A 207 -15.75 -15.23 8.01
N ILE A 208 -14.45 -15.02 7.86
CA ILE A 208 -13.82 -14.28 6.75
C ILE A 208 -13.83 -15.06 5.44
N THR A 209 -13.90 -16.40 5.51
CA THR A 209 -13.86 -17.29 4.34
C THR A 209 -15.23 -17.49 3.67
N LYS A 210 -16.23 -16.67 4.08
CA LYS A 210 -17.62 -16.67 3.60
C LYS A 210 -18.33 -18.02 3.65
N VAL A 211 -17.92 -18.89 4.58
CA VAL A 211 -18.52 -20.20 4.82
C VAL A 211 -20.00 -20.07 5.22
N ASN A 212 -20.35 -19.08 6.06
CA ASN A 212 -21.74 -18.79 6.41
C ASN A 212 -22.59 -18.43 5.17
N ASP A 213 -22.06 -17.66 4.22
CA ASP A 213 -22.77 -17.25 3.01
C ASP A 213 -22.91 -18.43 2.03
N ALA A 214 -21.85 -19.22 1.86
CA ALA A 214 -21.87 -20.45 1.07
C ALA A 214 -22.86 -21.48 1.64
N TRP A 215 -23.00 -21.60 2.97
CA TRP A 215 -24.03 -22.42 3.60
C TRP A 215 -25.45 -21.96 3.25
N VAL A 216 -25.72 -20.66 3.29
CA VAL A 216 -27.06 -20.09 2.99
C VAL A 216 -27.42 -20.23 1.51
N ASP A 217 -26.46 -19.98 0.61
CA ASP A 217 -26.67 -20.02 -0.84
C ASP A 217 -26.77 -21.47 -1.38
N THR A 218 -25.96 -22.39 -0.85
CA THR A 218 -25.84 -23.76 -1.40
C THR A 218 -26.54 -24.85 -0.59
N GLY A 219 -26.75 -24.67 0.71
CA GLY A 219 -27.26 -25.71 1.62
C GLY A 219 -26.31 -26.90 1.83
N LEU A 220 -24.99 -26.68 1.73
CA LEU A 220 -23.96 -27.72 1.85
C LEU A 220 -23.20 -27.59 3.19
N TYR A 221 -23.23 -28.64 4.02
CA TYR A 221 -22.68 -28.63 5.39
C TYR A 221 -21.64 -29.75 5.67
N GLY A 222 -21.21 -30.50 4.65
CA GLY A 222 -20.26 -31.61 4.76
C GLY A 222 -20.90 -33.00 4.69
N ALA A 223 -22.23 -33.08 4.59
CA ALA A 223 -22.98 -34.33 4.58
C ALA A 223 -22.48 -35.32 3.52
N GLY A 224 -22.17 -36.54 3.96
CA GLY A 224 -21.64 -37.62 3.11
C GLY A 224 -20.15 -37.49 2.76
N GLN A 225 -19.43 -36.49 3.30
CA GLN A 225 -17.97 -36.43 3.22
C GLN A 225 -17.33 -37.05 4.47
N ILE A 226 -16.12 -37.60 4.29
CA ILE A 226 -15.27 -38.11 5.37
C ILE A 226 -13.93 -37.40 5.28
N VAL A 227 -13.54 -36.74 6.38
CA VAL A 227 -12.27 -36.02 6.51
C VAL A 227 -11.40 -36.73 7.55
N ALA A 228 -10.14 -36.95 7.23
CA ALA A 228 -9.14 -37.42 8.17
C ALA A 228 -8.37 -36.25 8.79
N VAL A 229 -8.01 -36.38 10.06
CA VAL A 229 -7.15 -35.44 10.79
C VAL A 229 -6.04 -36.26 11.46
N ALA A 230 -4.80 -36.04 11.05
CA ALA A 230 -3.62 -36.58 11.71
C ALA A 230 -2.99 -35.50 12.60
N ASP A 231 -3.18 -35.63 13.91
CA ASP A 231 -2.87 -34.59 14.90
C ASP A 231 -2.74 -35.21 16.32
N THR A 232 -2.59 -34.40 17.37
CA THR A 232 -2.19 -34.86 18.71
C THR A 232 -3.14 -35.85 19.39
N GLY A 233 -4.42 -35.83 19.03
CA GLY A 233 -5.47 -36.69 19.58
C GLY A 233 -6.84 -36.08 19.35
N LEU A 234 -7.88 -36.64 19.99
CA LEU A 234 -9.20 -36.01 20.06
C LEU A 234 -9.81 -36.09 21.46
N ASP A 235 -9.86 -34.93 22.12
CA ASP A 235 -10.55 -34.69 23.38
C ASP A 235 -10.22 -35.77 24.44
N THR A 236 -11.20 -36.32 25.17
CA THR A 236 -10.94 -37.31 26.23
C THR A 236 -10.45 -38.67 25.72
N GLY A 237 -10.44 -38.94 24.40
CA GLY A 237 -10.10 -40.25 23.84
C GLY A 237 -11.09 -41.37 24.21
N ILE A 238 -12.26 -41.02 24.75
CA ILE A 238 -13.25 -41.96 25.27
C ILE A 238 -14.63 -41.54 24.76
N MET A 239 -15.26 -42.37 23.92
CA MET A 239 -16.53 -42.07 23.23
C MET A 239 -17.68 -41.64 24.16
N ALA A 240 -17.68 -42.09 25.42
CA ALA A 240 -18.71 -41.76 26.42
C ALA A 240 -18.53 -40.39 27.09
N THR A 241 -17.32 -39.83 27.05
CA THR A 241 -16.97 -38.50 27.61
C THR A 241 -16.47 -37.53 26.54
N LEU A 242 -16.56 -37.93 25.27
CA LEU A 242 -16.16 -37.12 24.13
C LEU A 242 -17.04 -35.87 24.05
N SER A 243 -16.42 -34.70 23.81
CA SER A 243 -17.14 -33.44 23.60
C SER A 243 -18.32 -33.60 22.64
N GLN A 244 -19.47 -33.00 23.00
CA GLN A 244 -20.69 -33.08 22.18
C GLN A 244 -20.52 -32.45 20.78
N ASP A 245 -19.46 -31.65 20.61
CA ASP A 245 -19.05 -31.10 19.32
C ASP A 245 -18.41 -32.13 18.37
N PHE A 246 -18.23 -33.39 18.80
CA PHE A 246 -17.89 -34.54 17.93
C PHE A 246 -18.93 -35.68 17.98
N ALA A 247 -20.00 -35.55 18.77
CA ALA A 247 -20.99 -36.59 18.96
C ALA A 247 -21.63 -37.05 17.62
N GLY A 248 -21.55 -38.36 17.35
CA GLY A 248 -22.09 -38.98 16.14
C GLY A 248 -21.27 -38.77 14.85
N ARG A 249 -20.13 -38.05 14.90
CA ARG A 249 -19.28 -37.79 13.71
C ARG A 249 -18.12 -38.74 13.50
N ILE A 250 -17.67 -39.45 14.52
CA ILE A 250 -16.49 -40.32 14.38
C ILE A 250 -16.81 -41.49 13.42
N GLN A 251 -15.95 -41.67 12.42
CA GLN A 251 -15.90 -42.83 11.53
C GLN A 251 -14.97 -43.88 12.15
N SER A 252 -13.73 -43.48 12.43
CA SER A 252 -12.66 -44.32 12.98
C SER A 252 -11.71 -43.51 13.86
N VAL A 253 -10.98 -44.22 14.73
CA VAL A 253 -9.91 -43.65 15.57
C VAL A 253 -8.70 -44.57 15.55
N TYR A 254 -7.51 -43.97 15.47
CA TYR A 254 -6.23 -44.67 15.50
C TYR A 254 -5.29 -44.01 16.49
N ALA A 255 -4.70 -44.83 17.36
CA ALA A 255 -3.73 -44.42 18.37
C ALA A 255 -2.32 -44.81 17.89
N LEU A 256 -1.64 -43.89 17.20
CA LEU A 256 -0.37 -44.16 16.50
C LEU A 256 0.85 -43.77 17.36
N GLY A 257 0.78 -42.63 18.08
CA GLY A 257 1.88 -42.16 18.95
C GLY A 257 1.89 -42.76 20.35
N ARG A 258 0.73 -43.13 20.91
CA ARG A 258 0.58 -43.76 22.23
C ARG A 258 -0.28 -45.02 22.11
N THR A 259 0.20 -46.14 22.61
CA THR A 259 -0.48 -47.45 22.44
C THR A 259 -1.86 -47.43 23.10
N ASN A 260 -2.92 -47.64 22.32
CA ASN A 260 -4.34 -47.61 22.72
C ASN A 260 -4.86 -46.26 23.27
N ASP A 261 -4.09 -45.16 23.15
CA ASP A 261 -4.47 -43.84 23.66
C ASP A 261 -4.53 -42.79 22.55
N TRP A 262 -5.75 -42.35 22.26
CA TRP A 262 -6.05 -41.29 21.28
C TRP A 262 -6.66 -40.03 21.92
N SER A 263 -6.55 -39.90 23.25
CA SER A 263 -6.86 -38.66 23.96
C SER A 263 -5.94 -37.52 23.53
N ASP A 264 -6.37 -36.27 23.73
CA ASP A 264 -5.61 -35.07 23.39
C ASP A 264 -5.15 -34.29 24.63
N PRO A 265 -4.10 -34.74 25.34
CA PRO A 265 -3.53 -34.01 26.47
C PRO A 265 -2.73 -32.76 26.04
N HIS A 266 -2.63 -32.46 24.74
CA HIS A 266 -2.08 -31.19 24.24
C HIS A 266 -3.20 -30.16 23.99
N GLY A 267 -4.33 -30.59 23.42
CA GLY A 267 -5.47 -29.76 23.05
C GLY A 267 -5.48 -29.27 21.59
N HIS A 268 -4.46 -29.60 20.79
CA HIS A 268 -4.31 -29.09 19.43
C HIS A 268 -5.18 -29.86 18.42
N GLY A 269 -5.10 -31.19 18.38
CA GLY A 269 -5.90 -32.05 17.50
C GLY A 269 -7.41 -31.92 17.70
N THR A 270 -7.83 -31.59 18.92
CA THR A 270 -9.22 -31.26 19.24
C THR A 270 -9.66 -29.95 18.60
N HIS A 271 -8.79 -28.94 18.62
CA HIS A 271 -9.07 -27.60 18.11
C HIS A 271 -8.99 -27.55 16.58
N THR A 272 -8.07 -28.30 15.95
CA THR A 272 -8.02 -28.51 14.49
C THR A 272 -9.22 -29.34 14.01
N SER A 273 -9.55 -30.45 14.65
CA SER A 273 -10.73 -31.27 14.31
C SER A 273 -12.05 -30.49 14.47
N GLY A 274 -12.17 -29.71 15.55
CA GLY A 274 -13.30 -28.81 15.77
C GLY A 274 -13.44 -27.77 14.66
N THR A 275 -12.30 -27.27 14.16
CA THR A 275 -12.25 -26.32 13.05
C THR A 275 -12.71 -26.94 11.72
N VAL A 276 -12.33 -28.20 11.43
CA VAL A 276 -12.81 -28.91 10.24
C VAL A 276 -14.32 -29.13 10.32
N LEU A 277 -14.80 -29.76 11.40
CA LEU A 277 -16.13 -30.41 11.42
C LEU A 277 -16.81 -30.46 12.79
N GLY A 278 -16.39 -29.66 13.78
CA GLY A 278 -17.17 -29.49 15.02
C GLY A 278 -18.58 -28.97 14.69
N ASN A 279 -19.63 -29.41 15.39
CA ASN A 279 -20.97 -28.88 15.09
C ASN A 279 -21.31 -27.56 15.79
N GLY A 280 -20.56 -27.09 16.80
CA GLY A 280 -20.93 -25.90 17.56
C GLY A 280 -22.10 -26.14 18.54
N ARG A 281 -22.41 -27.39 18.90
CA ARG A 281 -23.59 -27.69 19.76
C ARG A 281 -23.43 -27.10 21.15
N LEU A 282 -22.21 -27.12 21.70
CA LEU A 282 -21.87 -26.49 22.98
C LEU A 282 -21.81 -24.94 22.88
N SER A 283 -21.93 -24.39 21.68
CA SER A 283 -22.07 -22.95 21.38
C SER A 283 -23.41 -22.62 20.68
N GLY A 284 -24.44 -23.44 20.91
CA GLY A 284 -25.82 -23.11 20.57
C GLY A 284 -26.28 -23.51 19.16
N SER A 285 -25.53 -24.33 18.44
CA SER A 285 -26.00 -24.89 17.16
C SER A 285 -27.10 -25.94 17.33
N ASN A 286 -27.87 -26.16 16.26
CA ASN A 286 -28.79 -27.31 16.17
C ASN A 286 -28.58 -28.09 14.86
N PRO A 287 -27.83 -29.22 14.92
CA PRO A 287 -27.61 -30.09 13.76
C PRO A 287 -28.87 -30.74 13.20
N ALA A 288 -29.92 -30.93 14.00
CA ALA A 288 -31.17 -31.51 13.55
C ALA A 288 -32.02 -30.55 12.69
N THR A 289 -31.61 -29.27 12.61
CA THR A 289 -32.25 -28.22 11.80
C THR A 289 -31.22 -27.41 11.00
N HIS A 290 -30.03 -27.97 10.75
CA HIS A 290 -28.92 -27.35 10.00
C HIS A 290 -28.53 -25.93 10.47
N SER A 291 -28.74 -25.61 11.75
CA SER A 291 -28.57 -24.26 12.29
C SER A 291 -27.18 -24.09 12.90
N TYR A 292 -26.26 -23.48 12.14
CA TYR A 292 -24.84 -23.39 12.49
C TYR A 292 -24.28 -21.95 12.55
N THR A 293 -24.90 -20.99 11.85
CA THR A 293 -24.31 -19.67 11.54
C THR A 293 -23.94 -18.83 12.77
N THR A 294 -24.70 -18.95 13.86
CA THR A 294 -24.50 -18.23 15.14
C THR A 294 -23.60 -18.96 16.16
N SER A 295 -23.06 -20.13 15.81
CA SER A 295 -22.28 -21.00 16.69
C SER A 295 -20.79 -21.06 16.31
N PHE A 296 -19.97 -21.75 17.11
CA PHE A 296 -18.55 -22.05 16.83
C PHE A 296 -18.37 -23.40 16.10
N ALA A 297 -19.33 -23.78 15.26
CA ALA A 297 -19.19 -24.90 14.32
C ALA A 297 -17.92 -24.76 13.45
N GLY A 298 -17.34 -25.89 13.04
CA GLY A 298 -16.34 -25.97 11.99
C GLY A 298 -16.91 -25.67 10.61
N VAL A 299 -16.09 -25.80 9.56
CA VAL A 299 -16.51 -25.48 8.18
C VAL A 299 -17.47 -26.52 7.58
N ALA A 300 -17.27 -27.81 7.91
CA ALA A 300 -18.06 -28.93 7.42
C ALA A 300 -18.72 -29.72 8.58
N PRO A 301 -19.66 -29.12 9.35
CA PRO A 301 -20.18 -29.66 10.61
C PRO A 301 -20.96 -30.99 10.51
N GLU A 302 -21.28 -31.44 9.29
CA GLU A 302 -21.95 -32.72 9.00
C GLU A 302 -21.01 -33.78 8.38
N ALA A 303 -19.74 -33.44 8.14
CA ALA A 303 -18.74 -34.41 7.68
C ALA A 303 -18.35 -35.38 8.80
N LYS A 304 -17.94 -36.60 8.44
CA LYS A 304 -17.41 -37.61 9.36
C LYS A 304 -15.91 -37.43 9.59
N LEU A 305 -15.41 -37.82 10.77
CA LEU A 305 -14.02 -37.71 11.19
C LEU A 305 -13.32 -39.09 11.27
N VAL A 306 -12.19 -39.24 10.58
CA VAL A 306 -11.18 -40.26 10.90
C VAL A 306 -10.07 -39.59 11.70
N MET A 307 -9.88 -39.98 12.96
CA MET A 307 -8.85 -39.39 13.82
C MET A 307 -7.60 -40.28 13.86
N GLN A 308 -6.43 -39.70 13.59
CA GLN A 308 -5.12 -40.35 13.72
C GLN A 308 -4.28 -39.63 14.77
N SER A 309 -4.29 -40.13 16.00
CA SER A 309 -3.52 -39.60 17.15
C SER A 309 -2.03 -39.91 16.99
N ILE A 310 -1.24 -38.90 16.64
CA ILE A 310 0.21 -39.02 16.36
C ILE A 310 1.12 -38.51 17.50
N LEU A 311 0.55 -37.92 18.56
CA LEU A 311 1.32 -37.47 19.74
C LEU A 311 1.92 -38.66 20.49
N ASP A 312 3.25 -38.65 20.64
CA ASP A 312 3.99 -39.65 21.41
C ASP A 312 4.08 -39.31 22.91
N SER A 313 4.65 -40.22 23.71
CA SER A 313 4.79 -40.05 25.17
C SER A 313 5.83 -39.01 25.61
N GLY A 314 6.66 -38.51 24.69
CA GLY A 314 7.59 -37.41 24.94
C GLY A 314 7.00 -36.03 24.61
N GLY A 315 5.81 -35.98 24.00
CA GLY A 315 5.16 -34.76 23.52
C GLY A 315 5.46 -34.42 22.05
N GLY A 316 6.22 -35.27 21.34
CA GLY A 316 6.52 -35.13 19.92
C GLY A 316 5.50 -35.81 19.01
N LEU A 317 5.80 -35.82 17.70
CA LEU A 317 4.95 -36.45 16.67
C LEU A 317 5.49 -37.82 16.21
N GLY A 318 6.11 -38.58 17.11
CA GLY A 318 6.68 -39.90 16.86
C GLY A 318 5.68 -40.98 16.41
N GLY A 319 4.37 -40.72 16.51
CA GLY A 319 3.33 -41.56 15.88
C GLY A 319 3.24 -41.42 14.36
N LEU A 320 3.92 -40.45 13.74
CA LEU A 320 4.00 -40.34 12.29
C LEU A 320 4.98 -41.37 11.70
N PRO A 321 4.56 -42.24 10.77
CA PRO A 321 5.45 -43.23 10.16
C PRO A 321 6.59 -42.58 9.37
N SER A 322 7.68 -43.32 9.17
CA SER A 322 8.78 -42.91 8.27
C SER A 322 8.42 -42.97 6.78
N ASP A 323 7.27 -43.56 6.42
CA ASP A 323 6.60 -43.37 5.13
C ASP A 323 5.14 -42.96 5.35
N LEU A 324 4.83 -41.71 5.01
CA LEU A 324 3.50 -41.11 5.12
C LEU A 324 2.44 -41.77 4.22
N ASN A 325 2.81 -42.57 3.21
CA ASN A 325 1.84 -43.32 2.41
C ASN A 325 1.01 -44.29 3.29
N ASN A 326 1.60 -44.80 4.38
CA ASN A 326 0.87 -45.65 5.34
C ASN A 326 -0.22 -44.87 6.10
N LEU A 327 0.07 -43.61 6.49
CA LEU A 327 -0.87 -42.73 7.17
C LEU A 327 -2.08 -42.41 6.28
N PHE A 328 -1.81 -41.98 5.05
CA PHE A 328 -2.84 -41.61 4.08
C PHE A 328 -3.64 -42.84 3.59
N LEU A 329 -3.01 -44.01 3.44
CA LEU A 329 -3.69 -45.24 3.02
C LEU A 329 -4.68 -45.73 4.09
N GLN A 330 -4.30 -45.67 5.37
CA GLN A 330 -5.19 -46.02 6.48
C GLN A 330 -6.47 -45.17 6.44
N ALA A 331 -6.32 -43.84 6.33
CA ALA A 331 -7.45 -42.92 6.20
C ALA A 331 -8.29 -43.16 4.94
N TYR A 332 -7.65 -43.37 3.78
CA TYR A 332 -8.31 -43.55 2.50
C TYR A 332 -9.17 -44.83 2.44
N ASN A 333 -8.70 -45.91 3.09
CA ASN A 333 -9.43 -47.19 3.19
C ASN A 333 -10.72 -47.07 4.02
N ASP A 334 -10.72 -46.20 5.04
CA ASP A 334 -11.92 -45.88 5.84
C ASP A 334 -12.92 -44.94 5.13
N GLY A 335 -12.61 -44.58 3.87
CA GLY A 335 -13.44 -43.73 3.02
C GLY A 335 -13.12 -42.24 3.11
N ALA A 336 -12.07 -41.82 3.84
CA ALA A 336 -11.64 -40.42 3.84
C ALA A 336 -11.20 -39.99 2.44
N ARG A 337 -11.59 -38.78 2.04
CA ARG A 337 -11.19 -38.15 0.77
C ARG A 337 -10.68 -36.72 0.90
N VAL A 338 -10.69 -36.20 2.12
CA VAL A 338 -9.89 -35.04 2.51
C VAL A 338 -9.03 -35.44 3.71
N HIS A 339 -7.80 -34.96 3.78
CA HIS A 339 -6.87 -35.24 4.87
C HIS A 339 -6.20 -33.94 5.33
N SER A 340 -6.52 -33.49 6.54
CA SER A 340 -5.94 -32.30 7.16
C SER A 340 -4.68 -32.67 7.94
N ASN A 341 -3.60 -31.92 7.75
CA ASN A 341 -2.32 -32.13 8.40
C ASN A 341 -1.80 -30.81 8.96
N SER A 342 -1.88 -30.72 10.27
CA SER A 342 -1.69 -29.48 11.03
C SER A 342 -0.31 -29.44 11.71
N TRP A 343 0.70 -29.93 10.99
CA TRP A 343 2.08 -30.16 11.43
C TRP A 343 3.05 -30.13 10.24
N GLY A 344 4.34 -29.98 10.53
CA GLY A 344 5.41 -29.95 9.54
C GLY A 344 6.78 -29.81 10.19
N ALA A 345 7.83 -29.63 9.39
CA ALA A 345 9.19 -29.37 9.83
C ALA A 345 9.76 -28.16 9.07
N ASP A 346 10.51 -27.29 9.76
CA ASP A 346 11.17 -26.14 9.14
C ASP A 346 12.34 -26.65 8.31
N VAL A 347 12.26 -26.50 6.99
CA VAL A 347 13.28 -26.98 6.04
C VAL A 347 13.58 -25.99 4.92
N TYR A 348 13.19 -24.71 5.07
CA TYR A 348 13.51 -23.60 4.17
C TYR A 348 13.29 -23.97 2.70
N GLY A 349 12.02 -24.13 2.32
CA GLY A 349 11.64 -24.40 0.93
C GLY A 349 11.90 -25.82 0.41
N ALA A 350 12.64 -26.66 1.13
CA ALA A 350 13.10 -27.96 0.63
C ALA A 350 11.97 -28.98 0.37
N TYR A 351 12.09 -29.69 -0.76
CA TYR A 351 11.23 -30.82 -1.13
C TYR A 351 11.86 -32.14 -0.66
N THR A 352 11.39 -32.64 0.48
CA THR A 352 11.93 -33.82 1.16
C THR A 352 11.31 -35.13 0.65
N THR A 353 11.76 -36.26 1.21
CA THR A 353 11.09 -37.57 1.08
C THR A 353 9.63 -37.53 1.55
N ASP A 354 9.29 -36.76 2.59
CA ASP A 354 7.90 -36.61 3.05
C ASP A 354 7.05 -35.82 2.02
N SER A 355 7.58 -34.71 1.48
CA SER A 355 6.91 -33.96 0.41
C SER A 355 6.72 -34.83 -0.84
N ARG A 356 7.72 -35.64 -1.18
CA ARG A 356 7.64 -36.65 -2.25
C ARG A 356 6.58 -37.71 -1.98
N ASN A 357 6.45 -38.16 -0.73
CA ASN A 357 5.49 -39.19 -0.34
C ASN A 357 4.04 -38.69 -0.42
N VAL A 358 3.78 -37.41 -0.11
CA VAL A 358 2.50 -36.73 -0.34
C VAL A 358 2.15 -36.71 -1.84
N ASP A 359 3.06 -36.22 -2.69
CA ASP A 359 2.82 -36.16 -4.14
C ASP A 359 2.59 -37.56 -4.75
N MET A 360 3.35 -38.55 -4.28
CA MET A 360 3.24 -39.95 -4.70
C MET A 360 1.91 -40.58 -4.29
N PHE A 361 1.40 -40.28 -3.09
CA PHE A 361 0.10 -40.78 -2.66
C PHE A 361 -1.04 -40.20 -3.52
N MET A 362 -1.02 -38.88 -3.76
CA MET A 362 -2.03 -38.21 -4.58
C MET A 362 -1.95 -38.58 -6.06
N TRP A 363 -0.76 -38.85 -6.60
CA TRP A 363 -0.64 -39.39 -7.97
C TRP A 363 -1.34 -40.74 -8.13
N ASN A 364 -1.24 -41.61 -7.13
CA ASN A 364 -1.88 -42.93 -7.13
C ASN A 364 -3.37 -42.86 -6.76
N HIS A 365 -3.77 -41.89 -5.94
CA HIS A 365 -5.15 -41.68 -5.46
C HIS A 365 -5.61 -40.27 -5.84
N LYS A 366 -5.87 -40.07 -7.14
CA LYS A 366 -6.16 -38.75 -7.73
C LYS A 366 -7.46 -38.09 -7.20
N ASP A 367 -8.26 -38.78 -6.40
CA ASP A 367 -9.47 -38.31 -5.69
C ASP A 367 -9.26 -38.01 -4.19
N MET A 368 -8.04 -38.18 -3.65
CA MET A 368 -7.67 -37.84 -2.26
C MET A 368 -7.10 -36.43 -2.18
N ILE A 369 -7.78 -35.54 -1.46
CA ILE A 369 -7.32 -34.16 -1.25
C ILE A 369 -6.51 -34.09 0.05
N ILE A 370 -5.19 -33.89 -0.04
CA ILE A 370 -4.33 -33.71 1.13
C ILE A 370 -4.08 -32.22 1.35
N VAL A 371 -4.22 -31.75 2.59
CA VAL A 371 -4.06 -30.34 2.99
C VAL A 371 -2.99 -30.25 4.08
N PHE A 372 -2.10 -29.26 4.00
CA PHE A 372 -1.01 -29.01 4.94
C PHE A 372 -0.94 -27.53 5.36
N ALA A 373 -0.58 -27.28 6.62
CA ALA A 373 -0.21 -25.95 7.09
C ALA A 373 1.16 -25.53 6.50
N ALA A 374 1.32 -24.26 6.12
CA ALA A 374 2.52 -23.77 5.43
C ALA A 374 3.80 -23.76 6.31
N GLY A 375 3.63 -23.52 7.62
CA GLY A 375 4.73 -23.29 8.56
C GLY A 375 4.55 -21.99 9.34
N ASN A 376 5.16 -21.93 10.52
CA ASN A 376 5.13 -20.77 11.42
C ASN A 376 6.55 -20.16 11.55
N ALA A 377 7.29 -20.13 10.44
CA ALA A 377 8.69 -19.72 10.40
C ALA A 377 8.91 -18.37 9.67
N GLY A 378 7.85 -17.58 9.48
CA GLY A 378 7.96 -16.21 9.00
C GLY A 378 8.64 -15.30 10.04
N ASP A 379 9.80 -14.77 9.71
CA ASP A 379 10.62 -13.91 10.57
C ASP A 379 10.99 -12.59 9.85
N ASP A 380 11.36 -11.57 10.63
CA ASP A 380 11.90 -10.27 10.16
C ASP A 380 13.37 -10.20 10.61
N ALA A 381 14.16 -11.17 10.13
CA ALA A 381 15.52 -11.43 10.60
C ALA A 381 16.48 -10.30 10.20
N ASN A 382 16.15 -9.59 9.12
CA ASN A 382 16.87 -8.40 8.67
C ASN A 382 16.43 -7.10 9.40
N SER A 383 15.31 -7.12 10.14
CA SER A 383 14.73 -6.00 10.89
C SER A 383 14.34 -4.77 10.04
N ASP A 384 13.83 -4.99 8.83
CA ASP A 384 13.21 -3.94 8.03
C ASP A 384 11.68 -3.88 8.15
N GLY A 385 11.03 -4.82 8.85
CA GLY A 385 9.58 -4.80 9.04
C GLY A 385 8.82 -5.38 7.85
N LYS A 386 9.46 -6.27 7.08
CA LYS A 386 8.85 -7.20 6.15
C LYS A 386 9.29 -8.62 6.52
N ILE A 387 8.40 -9.60 6.35
CA ILE A 387 8.75 -11.00 6.57
C ILE A 387 9.64 -11.51 5.44
N ASP A 388 10.76 -12.13 5.82
CA ASP A 388 11.74 -12.74 4.92
C ASP A 388 11.15 -13.95 4.16
N ALA A 389 11.65 -14.15 2.93
CA ALA A 389 11.25 -15.25 2.05
C ALA A 389 11.85 -16.60 2.49
N ASP A 390 11.46 -17.68 1.81
CA ASP A 390 12.05 -19.02 1.95
C ASP A 390 11.93 -19.65 3.35
N SER A 391 10.75 -19.51 3.96
CA SER A 391 10.41 -20.06 5.28
C SER A 391 9.45 -21.25 5.23
N MET A 392 9.17 -21.79 4.04
CA MET A 392 8.23 -22.90 3.82
C MET A 392 8.64 -24.22 4.49
N GLY A 393 7.71 -24.85 5.22
CA GLY A 393 7.92 -26.16 5.85
C GLY A 393 7.55 -27.35 4.97
N SER A 394 8.13 -28.52 5.26
CA SER A 394 7.75 -29.82 4.68
C SER A 394 6.83 -30.56 5.64
N PRO A 395 5.77 -31.30 5.19
CA PRO A 395 5.46 -31.68 3.81
C PRO A 395 4.77 -30.62 2.93
N ALA A 396 4.54 -29.41 3.45
CA ALA A 396 3.84 -28.33 2.74
C ALA A 396 4.53 -27.82 1.45
N THR A 397 5.80 -28.16 1.22
CA THR A 397 6.52 -27.94 -0.05
C THR A 397 6.11 -28.89 -1.19
N ALA A 398 5.26 -29.90 -0.93
CA ALA A 398 4.73 -30.81 -1.95
C ALA A 398 3.85 -30.07 -3.00
N LYS A 399 3.84 -30.58 -4.25
CA LYS A 399 3.15 -29.94 -5.39
C LYS A 399 1.63 -30.14 -5.35
N ASN A 400 1.23 -31.36 -5.01
CA ASN A 400 -0.13 -31.85 -5.21
C ASN A 400 -1.08 -31.47 -4.07
N CYS A 401 -0.57 -31.39 -2.83
CA CYS A 401 -1.38 -30.98 -1.68
C CYS A 401 -1.85 -29.52 -1.79
N ILE A 402 -2.84 -29.16 -0.97
CA ILE A 402 -3.21 -27.76 -0.74
C ILE A 402 -2.46 -27.26 0.50
N THR A 403 -1.50 -26.37 0.28
CA THR A 403 -0.66 -25.74 1.30
C THR A 403 -1.27 -24.42 1.72
N VAL A 404 -1.43 -24.22 3.03
CA VAL A 404 -2.26 -23.16 3.58
C VAL A 404 -1.47 -22.19 4.46
N GLY A 405 -1.38 -20.94 4.02
CA GLY A 405 -0.85 -19.83 4.79
C GLY A 405 -1.89 -19.17 5.70
N ALA A 406 -1.42 -18.31 6.60
CA ALA A 406 -2.24 -17.58 7.56
C ALA A 406 -2.40 -16.10 7.17
N THR A 407 -3.64 -15.67 6.91
CA THR A 407 -4.02 -14.26 7.03
C THR A 407 -4.35 -13.93 8.49
N GLU A 408 -4.65 -12.69 8.85
CA GLU A 408 -5.29 -12.47 10.15
C GLU A 408 -6.76 -12.93 10.14
N ASN A 409 -7.31 -12.99 11.34
CA ASN A 409 -8.75 -12.88 11.59
C ASN A 409 -9.13 -11.43 11.92
N TYR A 410 -10.43 -11.12 11.93
CA TYR A 410 -10.95 -9.82 12.31
C TYR A 410 -11.67 -9.95 13.64
N ARG A 411 -10.93 -9.72 14.73
CA ARG A 411 -11.41 -9.92 16.11
C ARG A 411 -10.82 -8.87 17.04
N LEU A 412 -11.52 -7.75 17.17
CA LEU A 412 -11.17 -6.63 18.05
C LEU A 412 -11.54 -6.86 19.55
N SER A 413 -11.95 -8.08 19.93
CA SER A 413 -12.22 -8.45 21.33
C SER A 413 -12.23 -9.97 21.56
N GLY A 414 -11.67 -10.39 22.69
CA GLY A 414 -11.40 -11.80 23.00
C GLY A 414 -10.16 -12.34 22.27
N GLY A 415 -9.54 -13.40 22.78
CA GLY A 415 -8.21 -13.82 22.32
C GLY A 415 -7.09 -12.88 22.81
N ILE A 416 -5.90 -12.97 22.20
CA ILE A 416 -4.79 -12.05 22.47
C ILE A 416 -5.01 -10.75 21.69
N GLN A 417 -5.07 -9.63 22.41
CA GLN A 417 -5.26 -8.28 21.87
C GLN A 417 -3.95 -7.48 22.05
N MET A 418 -2.92 -7.86 21.31
CA MET A 418 -1.57 -7.26 21.35
C MET A 418 -1.01 -7.11 19.93
N THR A 419 0.10 -6.38 19.78
CA THR A 419 0.83 -6.30 18.51
C THR A 419 1.79 -7.48 18.34
N TYR A 420 2.19 -7.81 17.10
CA TYR A 420 3.21 -8.84 16.86
C TYR A 420 4.52 -8.57 17.61
N GLY A 421 4.94 -7.30 17.72
CA GLY A 421 6.12 -6.92 18.50
C GLY A 421 5.98 -7.22 20.00
N ASN A 422 4.80 -7.02 20.58
CA ASN A 422 4.54 -7.29 22.01
C ASN A 422 4.23 -8.76 22.31
N ALA A 423 3.64 -9.50 21.38
CA ALA A 423 3.24 -10.90 21.55
C ALA A 423 4.33 -11.90 21.16
N PHE A 424 5.10 -11.60 20.11
CA PHE A 424 6.05 -12.52 19.48
C PHE A 424 7.46 -11.93 19.31
N GLY A 425 7.67 -10.64 19.59
CA GLY A 425 8.99 -10.02 19.61
C GLY A 425 9.51 -9.48 18.26
N TYR A 426 8.64 -9.39 17.23
CA TYR A 426 9.01 -8.84 15.92
C TYR A 426 9.64 -7.44 16.06
N PRO A 427 10.78 -7.15 15.40
CA PRO A 427 11.62 -6.01 15.76
C PRO A 427 11.17 -4.67 15.15
N ALA A 428 10.73 -4.65 13.88
CA ALA A 428 10.56 -3.40 13.14
C ALA A 428 9.11 -3.12 12.69
N PRO A 429 8.70 -1.84 12.62
CA PRO A 429 7.41 -1.44 12.07
C PRO A 429 7.41 -1.53 10.53
N PRO A 430 6.28 -1.84 9.88
CA PRO A 430 4.94 -1.87 10.47
C PRO A 430 4.61 -3.10 11.33
N ILE A 431 5.25 -4.26 11.10
CA ILE A 431 4.91 -5.53 11.76
C ILE A 431 4.91 -5.41 13.29
N SER A 432 5.97 -4.88 13.90
CA SER A 432 6.08 -4.81 15.38
C SER A 432 4.96 -3.97 16.04
N THR A 433 4.39 -3.03 15.29
CA THR A 433 3.29 -2.14 15.69
C THR A 433 1.91 -2.62 15.29
N ASP A 434 1.79 -3.67 14.47
CA ASP A 434 0.50 -4.13 13.95
C ASP A 434 -0.22 -5.10 14.90
N LEU A 435 -1.54 -4.97 15.04
CA LEU A 435 -2.37 -5.74 15.97
C LEU A 435 -2.85 -7.02 15.30
N MET A 436 -2.53 -8.17 15.90
CA MET A 436 -2.61 -9.51 15.28
C MET A 436 -4.00 -9.99 14.84
N SER A 437 -5.07 -9.20 14.94
CA SER A 437 -6.42 -9.59 14.51
C SER A 437 -7.26 -8.36 14.12
N ASN A 438 -6.63 -7.37 13.51
CA ASN A 438 -7.28 -6.12 13.09
C ASN A 438 -7.71 -6.14 11.61
N ASN A 439 -7.12 -6.99 10.76
CA ASN A 439 -7.30 -6.92 9.31
C ASN A 439 -7.46 -8.29 8.67
N ALA A 440 -8.69 -8.60 8.24
CA ALA A 440 -9.00 -9.85 7.55
C ALA A 440 -8.18 -10.11 6.27
N ASP A 441 -7.64 -9.08 5.61
CA ASP A 441 -6.79 -9.16 4.41
C ASP A 441 -5.29 -8.97 4.72
N GLY A 442 -4.93 -8.90 6.01
CA GLY A 442 -3.54 -8.90 6.47
C GLY A 442 -2.91 -10.28 6.43
N MET A 443 -1.59 -10.37 6.24
CA MET A 443 -0.84 -11.62 6.43
C MET A 443 -0.39 -11.72 7.88
N ALA A 444 -0.59 -12.89 8.49
CA ALA A 444 -0.09 -13.09 9.85
C ALA A 444 1.45 -13.19 9.82
N ALA A 445 2.14 -12.48 10.73
CA ALA A 445 3.60 -12.29 10.65
C ALA A 445 4.38 -13.60 10.62
N PHE A 446 4.04 -14.56 11.48
CA PHE A 446 4.68 -15.88 11.54
C PHE A 446 4.38 -16.78 10.33
N SER A 447 3.43 -16.43 9.45
CA SER A 447 3.06 -17.29 8.32
C SER A 447 4.25 -17.47 7.42
N SER A 448 4.72 -18.72 7.28
CA SER A 448 5.80 -19.06 6.36
C SER A 448 5.50 -18.58 4.94
N ARG A 449 6.54 -18.07 4.28
CA ARG A 449 6.52 -17.47 2.95
C ARG A 449 7.33 -18.33 1.99
N GLY A 450 6.88 -18.37 0.73
CA GLY A 450 7.62 -18.98 -0.37
C GLY A 450 8.88 -18.19 -0.77
N PRO A 451 9.54 -18.60 -1.86
CA PRO A 451 9.22 -19.76 -2.69
C PRO A 451 9.58 -21.09 -1.99
N CYS A 452 9.40 -22.21 -2.69
CA CYS A 452 10.21 -23.40 -2.43
C CYS A 452 11.62 -23.24 -3.03
N ASP A 453 12.56 -24.10 -2.62
CA ASP A 453 13.94 -24.22 -3.15
C ASP A 453 14.01 -24.15 -4.69
N ASP A 454 13.02 -24.74 -5.38
CA ASP A 454 12.95 -24.81 -6.84
C ASP A 454 12.16 -23.67 -7.50
N GLY A 455 11.88 -22.58 -6.76
CA GLY A 455 11.19 -21.39 -7.26
C GLY A 455 9.66 -21.52 -7.35
N ARG A 456 9.09 -22.67 -6.96
CA ARG A 456 7.63 -22.85 -6.90
C ARG A 456 6.99 -21.93 -5.87
N ILE A 457 5.78 -21.47 -6.19
CA ILE A 457 5.01 -20.57 -5.34
C ILE A 457 4.32 -21.39 -4.25
N LYS A 458 4.53 -21.00 -3.00
CA LYS A 458 3.82 -21.49 -1.81
C LYS A 458 3.63 -20.33 -0.82
N PRO A 459 2.56 -20.32 0.01
CA PRO A 459 1.45 -21.28 0.06
C PRO A 459 0.64 -21.34 -1.25
N ASP A 460 -0.27 -22.31 -1.40
CA ASP A 460 -1.18 -22.29 -2.56
C ASP A 460 -2.32 -21.29 -2.33
N ILE A 461 -2.81 -21.19 -1.09
CA ILE A 461 -3.94 -20.35 -0.69
C ILE A 461 -3.73 -19.96 0.77
N CYS A 462 -4.25 -18.81 1.19
CA CYS A 462 -4.33 -18.47 2.61
C CYS A 462 -5.74 -18.69 3.16
N ALA A 463 -5.82 -18.98 4.45
CA ALA A 463 -7.03 -18.83 5.24
C ALA A 463 -6.67 -18.05 6.51
N PRO A 464 -7.65 -17.55 7.27
CA PRO A 464 -7.38 -16.87 8.53
C PRO A 464 -6.50 -17.68 9.49
N GLY A 465 -5.74 -16.94 10.30
CA GLY A 465 -4.56 -17.40 11.03
C GLY A 465 -4.32 -16.78 12.41
N THR A 466 -5.26 -16.03 13.01
CA THR A 466 -5.11 -15.49 14.38
C THR A 466 -6.40 -15.47 15.23
N ASN A 467 -6.36 -15.89 16.49
CA ASN A 467 -7.50 -15.91 17.44
C ASN A 467 -8.84 -16.56 16.94
N VAL A 468 -9.00 -17.90 16.81
CA VAL A 468 -10.33 -18.56 16.63
C VAL A 468 -10.66 -19.41 17.82
N ILE A 469 -11.91 -19.21 18.18
CA ILE A 469 -12.68 -20.05 19.04
C ILE A 469 -13.02 -21.37 18.34
N SER A 470 -12.36 -22.45 18.75
CA SER A 470 -12.67 -23.82 18.35
C SER A 470 -12.57 -24.73 19.58
N CYS A 471 -12.95 -25.99 19.42
CA CYS A 471 -13.12 -26.99 20.48
C CYS A 471 -11.86 -27.12 21.35
N ARG A 472 -12.05 -27.04 22.67
CA ARG A 472 -11.03 -27.30 23.68
C ARG A 472 -11.10 -28.77 24.10
N SER A 473 -9.94 -29.38 24.36
CA SER A 473 -9.86 -30.73 24.91
C SER A 473 -10.17 -30.75 26.41
N HIS A 474 -10.98 -31.74 26.82
CA HIS A 474 -11.26 -32.05 28.22
C HIS A 474 -10.33 -33.13 28.80
N ALA A 475 -9.28 -33.54 28.07
CA ALA A 475 -8.31 -34.52 28.55
C ALA A 475 -7.53 -34.00 29.78
N SER A 476 -7.08 -34.94 30.63
CA SER A 476 -6.21 -34.60 31.75
C SER A 476 -4.87 -34.04 31.25
N GLY A 477 -4.53 -32.82 31.67
CA GLY A 477 -3.32 -32.11 31.25
C GLY A 477 -3.48 -31.21 30.02
N ALA A 478 -4.65 -31.21 29.35
CA ALA A 478 -4.89 -30.43 28.14
C ALA A 478 -4.58 -28.92 28.29
N GLY A 479 -3.81 -28.39 27.35
CA GLY A 479 -3.53 -26.96 27.24
C GLY A 479 -4.76 -26.12 26.86
N VAL A 480 -4.66 -24.81 27.06
CA VAL A 480 -5.73 -23.85 26.70
C VAL A 480 -5.53 -23.19 25.34
N GLY A 481 -4.58 -23.67 24.54
CA GLY A 481 -4.12 -22.95 23.36
C GLY A 481 -3.36 -21.69 23.75
N TRP A 482 -3.67 -20.56 23.11
CA TRP A 482 -3.25 -19.23 23.56
C TRP A 482 -4.03 -18.79 24.81
N ILE A 483 -5.37 -18.90 24.78
CA ILE A 483 -6.24 -18.46 25.88
C ILE A 483 -7.62 -19.13 25.80
N ALA A 484 -8.15 -19.58 26.95
CA ALA A 484 -9.47 -20.18 27.05
C ALA A 484 -10.60 -19.15 26.79
N TYR A 485 -11.67 -19.58 26.12
CA TYR A 485 -12.93 -18.83 26.08
C TYR A 485 -13.88 -19.29 27.19
N ASN A 486 -14.05 -20.61 27.31
CA ASN A 486 -14.78 -21.25 28.40
C ASN A 486 -14.21 -22.67 28.66
N SER A 487 -15.00 -23.58 29.21
CA SER A 487 -14.69 -25.00 29.37
C SER A 487 -14.46 -25.71 28.03
N ASP A 488 -15.30 -25.42 27.04
CA ASP A 488 -15.51 -26.23 25.83
C ASP A 488 -14.79 -25.65 24.59
N TYR A 489 -14.33 -24.39 24.65
CA TYR A 489 -13.68 -23.67 23.54
C TYR A 489 -12.48 -22.79 23.98
N CYS A 490 -11.53 -22.58 23.09
CA CYS A 490 -10.37 -21.68 23.27
C CYS A 490 -9.84 -21.05 21.96
N TYR A 491 -8.91 -20.09 22.08
CA TYR A 491 -8.19 -19.36 21.00
C TYR A 491 -6.72 -19.86 20.91
N SER A 492 -6.05 -20.01 19.73
CA SER A 492 -4.70 -20.66 19.67
C SER A 492 -3.87 -20.73 18.35
N GLY A 493 -2.76 -19.98 18.12
CA GLY A 493 -1.63 -20.51 17.29
C GLY A 493 -0.72 -19.74 16.27
N GLY A 494 -0.81 -20.12 14.98
CA GLY A 494 -0.10 -19.68 13.76
C GLY A 494 -0.77 -20.04 12.38
N THR A 495 -0.37 -21.10 11.65
CA THR A 495 -1.00 -21.58 10.35
C THR A 495 -1.88 -22.86 10.38
N SER A 496 -1.82 -23.73 11.38
CA SER A 496 -2.55 -25.02 11.44
C SER A 496 -4.01 -25.03 11.85
N MET A 497 -4.64 -23.90 12.17
CA MET A 497 -6.10 -23.79 12.02
C MET A 497 -6.52 -23.01 10.78
N ALA A 498 -5.61 -22.41 10.00
CA ALA A 498 -5.89 -22.02 8.62
C ALA A 498 -6.08 -23.28 7.75
N CYS A 499 -5.16 -24.23 7.87
CA CYS A 499 -5.19 -25.55 7.22
C CYS A 499 -6.58 -26.26 7.30
N PRO A 500 -7.18 -26.52 8.48
CA PRO A 500 -8.48 -27.18 8.61
C PRO A 500 -9.68 -26.34 8.14
N HIS A 501 -9.58 -25.00 8.03
CA HIS A 501 -10.62 -24.23 7.33
C HIS A 501 -10.64 -24.59 5.84
N VAL A 502 -9.46 -24.71 5.22
CA VAL A 502 -9.33 -25.16 3.83
C VAL A 502 -9.68 -26.65 3.68
N ALA A 503 -9.36 -27.51 4.65
CA ALA A 503 -9.78 -28.92 4.61
C ALA A 503 -11.31 -29.08 4.69
N GLY A 504 -11.98 -28.34 5.57
CA GLY A 504 -13.44 -28.32 5.60
C GLY A 504 -14.04 -27.70 4.33
N ALA A 505 -13.43 -26.65 3.77
CA ALA A 505 -13.84 -26.05 2.51
C ALA A 505 -13.66 -27.00 1.31
N ALA A 506 -12.59 -27.79 1.30
CA ALA A 506 -12.36 -28.86 0.32
C ALA A 506 -13.41 -29.96 0.41
N ALA A 507 -13.87 -30.32 1.62
CA ALA A 507 -15.00 -31.22 1.80
C ALA A 507 -16.31 -30.63 1.23
N LEU A 508 -16.58 -29.34 1.48
CA LEU A 508 -17.75 -28.66 0.91
C LEU A 508 -17.67 -28.55 -0.62
N ALA A 509 -16.50 -28.26 -1.19
CA ALA A 509 -16.28 -28.24 -2.64
C ALA A 509 -16.48 -29.64 -3.26
N ARG A 510 -15.95 -30.68 -2.64
CA ARG A 510 -16.20 -32.07 -3.06
C ARG A 510 -17.69 -32.43 -2.97
N GLN A 511 -18.40 -31.99 -1.93
CA GLN A 511 -19.86 -32.15 -1.81
C GLN A 511 -20.60 -31.40 -2.93
N PHE A 512 -20.18 -30.19 -3.29
CA PHE A 512 -20.75 -29.40 -4.39
C PHE A 512 -20.65 -30.13 -5.73
N PHE A 513 -19.47 -30.64 -6.10
CA PHE A 513 -19.32 -31.39 -7.36
C PHE A 513 -20.19 -32.65 -7.39
N ILE A 514 -20.26 -33.40 -6.28
CA ILE A 514 -21.09 -34.61 -6.19
C ILE A 514 -22.59 -34.28 -6.28
N GLN A 515 -23.08 -33.32 -5.47
CA GLN A 515 -24.53 -33.10 -5.28
C GLN A 515 -25.14 -32.03 -6.18
N LYS A 516 -24.34 -31.07 -6.68
CA LYS A 516 -24.81 -29.95 -7.53
C LYS A 516 -24.33 -30.06 -8.98
N LYS A 517 -23.23 -30.76 -9.26
CA LYS A 517 -22.78 -31.09 -10.63
C LYS A 517 -23.02 -32.56 -11.03
N GLY A 518 -23.34 -33.44 -10.07
CA GLY A 518 -23.68 -34.85 -10.33
C GLY A 518 -22.48 -35.77 -10.58
N TRP A 519 -21.27 -35.35 -10.19
CA TRP A 519 -20.03 -36.06 -10.52
C TRP A 519 -19.74 -37.17 -9.51
N SER A 520 -19.51 -38.40 -9.98
CA SER A 520 -19.18 -39.55 -9.13
C SER A 520 -17.71 -39.58 -8.68
N ASN A 521 -16.82 -39.19 -9.59
CA ASN A 521 -15.39 -38.99 -9.35
C ASN A 521 -15.08 -37.51 -9.47
N VAL A 522 -14.30 -36.97 -8.52
CA VAL A 522 -13.89 -35.56 -8.47
C VAL A 522 -12.42 -35.56 -8.09
N SER A 523 -11.56 -34.97 -8.93
CA SER A 523 -10.12 -34.98 -8.66
C SER A 523 -9.72 -34.00 -7.56
N ALA A 524 -8.61 -34.30 -6.89
CA ALA A 524 -7.98 -33.37 -5.96
C ALA A 524 -7.50 -32.10 -6.66
N ALA A 525 -7.06 -32.21 -7.92
CA ALA A 525 -6.72 -31.08 -8.78
C ALA A 525 -7.93 -30.15 -9.00
N MET A 526 -9.14 -30.69 -9.24
CA MET A 526 -10.35 -29.88 -9.41
C MET A 526 -10.76 -29.15 -8.13
N VAL A 527 -10.70 -29.82 -6.97
CA VAL A 527 -10.99 -29.13 -5.70
C VAL A 527 -9.95 -28.05 -5.40
N LYS A 528 -8.67 -28.29 -5.68
CA LYS A 528 -7.60 -27.29 -5.56
C LYS A 528 -7.83 -26.11 -6.52
N ALA A 529 -8.13 -26.36 -7.80
CA ALA A 529 -8.40 -25.35 -8.82
C ALA A 529 -9.64 -24.50 -8.49
N ALA A 530 -10.72 -25.11 -7.99
CA ALA A 530 -11.93 -24.41 -7.61
C ALA A 530 -11.69 -23.44 -6.45
N LEU A 531 -11.04 -23.90 -5.38
CA LEU A 531 -10.73 -23.06 -4.21
C LEU A 531 -9.76 -21.91 -4.58
N ILE A 532 -8.81 -22.16 -5.47
CA ILE A 532 -7.89 -21.15 -6.01
C ILE A 532 -8.64 -20.13 -6.89
N ASN A 533 -9.49 -20.57 -7.82
CA ASN A 533 -10.29 -19.67 -8.65
C ASN A 533 -11.28 -18.83 -7.84
N GLY A 534 -11.81 -19.39 -6.75
CA GLY A 534 -12.67 -18.66 -5.81
C GLY A 534 -11.92 -17.68 -4.90
N ALA A 535 -10.63 -17.87 -4.67
CA ALA A 535 -9.86 -17.07 -3.70
C ALA A 535 -9.85 -15.57 -4.02
N LYS A 536 -9.94 -14.75 -2.98
CA LYS A 536 -9.78 -13.29 -3.04
C LYS A 536 -8.29 -12.92 -3.10
N ASP A 537 -7.89 -12.17 -4.11
CA ASP A 537 -6.62 -11.44 -4.11
C ASP A 537 -6.66 -10.33 -3.02
N MET A 538 -5.59 -10.22 -2.24
CA MET A 538 -5.44 -9.24 -1.16
C MET A 538 -4.52 -8.06 -1.53
N THR A 539 -4.00 -8.01 -2.75
CA THR A 539 -3.12 -6.94 -3.26
C THR A 539 -3.70 -5.54 -3.00
N PRO A 540 -2.91 -4.57 -2.48
CA PRO A 540 -1.46 -4.59 -2.21
C PRO A 540 -1.05 -5.16 -0.83
N GLY A 541 -1.96 -5.80 -0.11
CA GLY A 541 -1.76 -6.24 1.28
C GLY A 541 -1.84 -5.08 2.27
N GLN A 542 -1.77 -5.42 3.56
CA GLN A 542 -2.12 -4.50 4.64
C GLN A 542 -1.20 -3.29 4.84
N TYR A 543 0.04 -3.34 4.35
CA TYR A 543 0.99 -2.24 4.44
C TYR A 543 1.03 -1.36 3.18
N GLY A 544 0.13 -1.60 2.23
CA GLY A 544 0.03 -0.81 1.00
C GLY A 544 1.22 -1.00 0.05
N THR A 545 1.38 -0.05 -0.88
CA THR A 545 2.43 -0.09 -1.90
C THR A 545 3.74 0.54 -1.43
N GLY A 546 4.89 -0.08 -1.72
CA GLY A 546 6.21 0.49 -1.47
C GLY A 546 7.18 -0.48 -0.80
N SER A 547 8.18 0.03 -0.10
CA SER A 547 9.26 -0.79 0.49
C SER A 547 8.83 -1.71 1.65
N LYS A 548 7.58 -1.59 2.14
CA LYS A 548 6.99 -2.49 3.16
C LYS A 548 5.88 -3.39 2.59
N GLN A 549 5.70 -3.40 1.28
CA GLN A 549 4.69 -4.21 0.60
C GLN A 549 5.04 -5.70 0.68
N GLU A 550 4.20 -6.49 1.37
CA GLU A 550 4.32 -7.96 1.44
C GLU A 550 3.72 -8.66 0.23
N ILE A 551 2.65 -8.10 -0.32
CA ILE A 551 1.79 -8.67 -1.38
C ILE A 551 1.87 -7.77 -2.60
N SER A 552 2.56 -8.23 -3.65
CA SER A 552 2.83 -7.43 -4.86
C SER A 552 1.83 -7.65 -6.00
N GLY A 553 0.99 -8.67 -5.91
CA GLY A 553 0.07 -9.11 -6.96
C GLY A 553 -0.37 -10.56 -6.73
N ARG A 554 -1.31 -11.04 -7.54
CA ARG A 554 -1.65 -12.46 -7.62
C ARG A 554 -0.89 -13.12 -8.79
N PRO A 555 -0.01 -14.11 -8.57
CA PRO A 555 0.41 -14.67 -7.28
C PRO A 555 1.54 -13.89 -6.61
N ASP A 556 1.75 -14.13 -5.32
CA ASP A 556 3.02 -13.85 -4.65
C ASP A 556 3.35 -14.89 -3.56
N GLN A 557 4.55 -14.79 -3.01
CA GLN A 557 5.11 -15.75 -2.05
C GLN A 557 4.54 -15.63 -0.62
N SER A 558 3.73 -14.61 -0.34
CA SER A 558 3.01 -14.44 0.92
C SER A 558 1.59 -14.99 0.82
N GLN A 559 0.79 -14.53 -0.16
CA GLN A 559 -0.61 -14.94 -0.25
C GLN A 559 -0.84 -16.22 -1.06
N GLY A 560 0.15 -16.69 -1.83
CA GLY A 560 -0.06 -17.71 -2.85
C GLY A 560 -1.01 -17.19 -3.93
N TRP A 561 -2.15 -17.85 -4.08
CA TRP A 561 -3.27 -17.43 -4.93
C TRP A 561 -4.31 -16.55 -4.23
N GLY A 562 -4.03 -16.08 -3.02
CA GLY A 562 -4.93 -15.26 -2.23
C GLY A 562 -5.69 -16.04 -1.18
N LYS A 563 -6.67 -15.40 -0.55
CA LYS A 563 -7.40 -15.92 0.60
C LYS A 563 -8.68 -16.64 0.20
N LEU A 564 -8.95 -17.79 0.81
CA LEU A 564 -10.16 -18.59 0.63
C LEU A 564 -11.45 -17.75 0.73
N ASP A 565 -12.22 -17.72 -0.35
CA ASP A 565 -13.61 -17.27 -0.39
C ASP A 565 -14.47 -18.41 -0.96
N LEU A 566 -15.11 -19.15 -0.06
CA LEU A 566 -15.87 -20.35 -0.43
C LEU A 566 -17.20 -20.01 -1.12
N TYR A 567 -17.72 -18.80 -0.91
CA TYR A 567 -18.92 -18.33 -1.60
C TYR A 567 -18.60 -18.01 -3.07
N ASN A 568 -17.52 -17.28 -3.32
CA ASN A 568 -17.05 -16.98 -4.69
C ASN A 568 -16.63 -18.24 -5.46
N THR A 569 -16.13 -19.27 -4.76
CA THR A 569 -15.80 -20.59 -5.33
C THR A 569 -16.98 -21.24 -6.07
N PHE A 570 -18.22 -21.08 -5.55
CA PHE A 570 -19.42 -21.67 -6.16
C PHE A 570 -20.31 -20.68 -6.93
N LYS A 571 -20.21 -19.38 -6.63
CA LYS A 571 -21.07 -18.34 -7.21
C LYS A 571 -20.87 -18.18 -8.71
N THR A 572 -21.85 -18.63 -9.49
CA THR A 572 -21.98 -18.31 -10.91
C THR A 572 -22.39 -16.83 -11.07
N PRO A 573 -21.72 -16.01 -11.91
CA PRO A 573 -22.13 -14.64 -12.16
C PRO A 573 -23.48 -14.55 -12.89
N THR A 574 -24.34 -13.60 -12.51
CA THR A 574 -25.75 -13.50 -12.95
C THR A 574 -25.95 -13.50 -14.48
N SER A 575 -25.05 -12.86 -15.22
CA SER A 575 -25.04 -12.74 -16.68
C SER A 575 -23.84 -13.45 -17.34
N GLY A 576 -23.00 -14.13 -16.54
CA GLY A 576 -21.68 -14.63 -16.92
C GLY A 576 -21.57 -16.14 -17.05
N MET A 577 -20.37 -16.64 -16.77
CA MET A 577 -20.00 -18.06 -16.89
C MET A 577 -19.10 -18.48 -15.72
N LEU A 578 -19.37 -19.67 -15.18
CA LEU A 578 -18.48 -20.40 -14.28
C LEU A 578 -18.51 -21.89 -14.66
N GLU A 579 -17.51 -22.32 -15.43
CA GLU A 579 -17.35 -23.69 -15.91
C GLU A 579 -16.19 -24.41 -15.21
N PHE A 580 -16.31 -25.73 -15.13
CA PHE A 580 -15.36 -26.65 -14.49
C PHE A 580 -15.13 -27.83 -15.44
N ASP A 581 -13.88 -28.09 -15.80
CA ASP A 581 -13.46 -29.21 -16.67
C ASP A 581 -12.43 -30.06 -15.92
N ASP A 582 -12.84 -31.24 -15.44
CA ASP A 582 -11.97 -32.21 -14.73
C ASP A 582 -11.49 -33.24 -15.77
N HIS A 583 -10.42 -32.89 -16.47
CA HIS A 583 -9.98 -33.52 -17.71
C HIS A 583 -9.23 -34.84 -17.47
N THR A 584 -9.94 -35.82 -16.92
CA THR A 584 -9.40 -37.10 -16.42
C THR A 584 -8.67 -37.96 -17.46
N THR A 585 -8.90 -37.75 -18.76
CA THR A 585 -8.17 -38.42 -19.85
C THR A 585 -6.73 -37.95 -20.00
N GLY A 586 -6.45 -36.70 -19.64
CA GLY A 586 -5.13 -36.09 -19.72
C GLY A 586 -4.54 -35.92 -21.12
N LEU A 587 -3.31 -35.39 -21.15
CA LEU A 587 -2.56 -35.08 -22.37
C LEU A 587 -1.19 -35.75 -22.39
N THR A 588 -0.64 -35.94 -23.60
CA THR A 588 0.73 -36.42 -23.86
C THR A 588 1.52 -35.39 -24.66
N THR A 589 2.85 -35.43 -24.56
CA THR A 589 3.78 -34.44 -25.13
C THR A 589 3.47 -34.05 -26.58
N GLY A 590 3.21 -32.76 -26.82
CA GLY A 590 2.87 -32.20 -28.13
C GLY A 590 1.38 -32.20 -28.49
N GLN A 591 0.50 -32.62 -27.57
CA GLN A 591 -0.94 -32.40 -27.68
C GLN A 591 -1.36 -31.03 -27.13
N THR A 592 -2.39 -30.45 -27.72
CA THR A 592 -2.95 -29.15 -27.35
C THR A 592 -4.47 -29.22 -27.29
N VAL A 593 -5.06 -28.60 -26.27
CA VAL A 593 -6.51 -28.34 -26.14
C VAL A 593 -6.75 -26.84 -26.27
N THR A 594 -7.79 -26.46 -27.00
CA THR A 594 -8.16 -25.06 -27.23
C THR A 594 -9.62 -24.81 -26.90
N TYR A 595 -9.88 -23.75 -26.14
CA TYR A 595 -11.18 -23.25 -25.73
C TYR A 595 -11.39 -21.82 -26.27
N GLU A 596 -12.60 -21.51 -26.72
CA GLU A 596 -12.90 -20.22 -27.37
C GLU A 596 -14.05 -19.49 -26.68
N TYR A 597 -13.91 -18.18 -26.44
CA TYR A 597 -14.88 -17.35 -25.70
C TYR A 597 -15.18 -16.05 -26.44
N GLN A 598 -16.44 -15.61 -26.39
CA GLN A 598 -16.85 -14.26 -26.77
C GLN A 598 -16.84 -13.36 -25.52
N VAL A 599 -16.05 -12.29 -25.61
CA VAL A 599 -15.75 -11.34 -24.53
C VAL A 599 -16.07 -9.94 -25.04
N GLU A 600 -16.57 -9.06 -24.17
CA GLU A 600 -16.88 -7.66 -24.44
C GLU A 600 -16.01 -6.73 -23.59
N GLU A 601 -15.84 -5.47 -24.02
CA GLU A 601 -15.10 -4.46 -23.25
C GLU A 601 -15.71 -4.26 -21.85
N GLY A 602 -14.90 -4.42 -20.79
CA GLY A 602 -15.36 -4.36 -19.41
C GLY A 602 -15.60 -5.72 -18.75
N ASP A 603 -15.65 -6.82 -19.52
CA ASP A 603 -15.69 -8.17 -18.96
C ASP A 603 -14.37 -8.52 -18.25
N ALA A 604 -14.43 -9.21 -17.10
CA ALA A 604 -13.26 -9.80 -16.45
C ALA A 604 -13.16 -11.31 -16.71
N LEU A 605 -11.95 -11.79 -16.99
CA LEU A 605 -11.62 -13.19 -17.26
C LEU A 605 -10.75 -13.76 -16.15
N HIS A 606 -11.04 -14.99 -15.71
CA HIS A 606 -10.21 -15.70 -14.74
C HIS A 606 -10.20 -17.20 -15.00
N PHE A 607 -9.04 -17.72 -15.42
CA PHE A 607 -8.80 -19.13 -15.74
C PHE A 607 -7.77 -19.73 -14.78
N THR A 608 -8.11 -20.86 -14.17
CA THR A 608 -7.23 -21.57 -13.22
C THR A 608 -7.05 -23.01 -13.67
N LEU A 609 -5.83 -23.36 -14.05
CA LEU A 609 -5.36 -24.71 -14.39
C LEU A 609 -4.57 -25.30 -13.22
N VAL A 610 -4.88 -26.53 -12.83
CA VAL A 610 -4.11 -27.29 -11.81
C VAL A 610 -3.95 -28.73 -12.26
N TRP A 611 -2.80 -29.34 -11.98
CA TRP A 611 -2.63 -30.78 -12.13
C TRP A 611 -1.98 -31.45 -10.92
N THR A 612 -2.41 -32.69 -10.66
CA THR A 612 -1.71 -33.61 -9.76
C THR A 612 -0.53 -34.19 -10.55
N ASP A 613 0.66 -33.62 -10.34
CA ASP A 613 1.89 -33.98 -11.04
C ASP A 613 2.52 -35.26 -10.45
N TYR A 614 3.39 -35.92 -11.21
CA TYR A 614 4.11 -37.11 -10.76
C TYR A 614 5.16 -36.75 -9.69
N PRO A 615 5.37 -37.58 -8.63
CA PRO A 615 6.35 -37.29 -7.58
C PRO A 615 7.78 -37.14 -8.13
N ALA A 616 8.42 -36.02 -7.79
CA ALA A 616 9.79 -35.74 -8.20
C ALA A 616 10.82 -36.72 -7.62
N THR A 617 11.96 -36.87 -8.31
CA THR A 617 13.19 -37.35 -7.66
C THR A 617 13.67 -36.26 -6.70
N THR A 618 13.95 -36.59 -5.43
CA THR A 618 14.28 -35.60 -4.39
C THR A 618 15.43 -34.67 -4.81
N GLY A 619 16.59 -35.22 -5.20
CA GLY A 619 17.76 -34.45 -5.65
C GLY A 619 17.66 -33.75 -7.02
N ALA A 620 16.48 -33.65 -7.61
CA ALA A 620 16.24 -32.83 -8.80
C ALA A 620 16.37 -31.33 -8.48
N GLY A 621 16.95 -30.53 -9.39
CA GLY A 621 17.05 -29.07 -9.23
C GLY A 621 15.76 -28.30 -9.55
N THR A 622 14.74 -29.00 -10.08
CA THR A 622 13.37 -28.50 -10.28
C THR A 622 12.45 -29.67 -10.00
N LYS A 623 11.38 -29.48 -9.22
CA LYS A 623 10.56 -30.61 -8.74
C LYS A 623 9.35 -30.88 -9.66
N LEU A 624 9.01 -30.00 -10.61
CA LEU A 624 8.03 -30.27 -11.68
C LEU A 624 8.48 -31.46 -12.57
N VAL A 625 7.57 -32.35 -12.95
CA VAL A 625 7.86 -33.55 -13.76
C VAL A 625 7.10 -33.56 -15.08
N ASN A 626 5.78 -33.40 -15.03
CA ASN A 626 4.94 -33.21 -16.20
C ASN A 626 4.58 -31.72 -16.34
N ASP A 627 4.82 -31.19 -17.54
CA ASP A 627 4.83 -29.76 -17.86
C ASP A 627 3.65 -29.46 -18.79
N LEU A 628 2.73 -28.59 -18.34
CA LEU A 628 1.56 -28.12 -19.07
C LEU A 628 1.62 -26.59 -19.16
N ASP A 629 1.55 -26.04 -20.37
CA ASP A 629 1.55 -24.60 -20.63
C ASP A 629 0.14 -24.10 -20.94
N MET A 630 -0.40 -23.19 -20.13
CA MET A 630 -1.60 -22.41 -20.42
C MET A 630 -1.23 -21.07 -21.06
N MET A 631 -2.02 -20.63 -22.05
CA MET A 631 -1.85 -19.33 -22.71
C MET A 631 -3.18 -18.80 -23.22
N LEU A 632 -3.52 -17.56 -22.88
CA LEU A 632 -4.70 -16.86 -23.40
C LEU A 632 -4.28 -15.87 -24.49
N THR A 633 -4.95 -15.91 -25.65
CA THR A 633 -4.73 -14.97 -26.76
C THR A 633 -5.98 -14.13 -27.02
N ALA A 634 -5.82 -12.81 -27.04
CA ALA A 634 -6.85 -11.82 -27.31
C ALA A 634 -7.11 -11.61 -28.83
N PRO A 635 -8.22 -10.94 -29.22
CA PRO A 635 -8.56 -10.67 -30.62
C PRO A 635 -7.48 -9.88 -31.38
N ASN A 636 -6.75 -9.02 -30.68
CA ASN A 636 -5.65 -8.20 -31.21
C ASN A 636 -4.29 -8.94 -31.27
N GLY A 637 -4.24 -10.21 -30.86
CA GLY A 637 -3.01 -11.01 -30.82
C GLY A 637 -2.18 -10.86 -29.53
N THR A 638 -2.59 -10.03 -28.57
CA THR A 638 -1.96 -9.96 -27.24
C THR A 638 -2.06 -11.31 -26.54
N LYS A 639 -0.97 -11.71 -25.89
CA LYS A 639 -0.87 -12.96 -25.12
C LYS A 639 -0.76 -12.68 -23.64
N TYR A 640 -1.58 -13.35 -22.85
CA TYR A 640 -1.45 -13.43 -21.41
C TYR A 640 -0.89 -14.81 -21.08
N TYR A 641 0.21 -14.82 -20.34
CA TYR A 641 0.77 -16.03 -19.76
C TYR A 641 0.37 -16.09 -18.28
N PRO A 642 0.29 -17.29 -17.70
CA PRO A 642 -0.14 -17.46 -16.32
C PRO A 642 0.86 -16.88 -15.33
N ASN A 643 0.39 -16.71 -14.10
CA ASN A 643 1.22 -16.47 -12.93
C ASN A 643 2.04 -15.16 -13.03
N GLY A 644 1.44 -14.14 -13.65
CA GLY A 644 2.04 -12.81 -13.84
C GLY A 644 3.25 -12.78 -14.79
N ARG A 645 3.53 -13.86 -15.52
CA ARG A 645 4.74 -13.97 -16.36
C ARG A 645 4.56 -13.37 -17.76
N THR A 646 5.70 -13.19 -18.42
CA THR A 646 5.83 -12.85 -19.85
C THR A 646 6.12 -14.06 -20.75
N SER A 647 6.12 -15.27 -20.17
CA SER A 647 6.33 -16.58 -20.81
C SER A 647 5.59 -17.67 -20.03
N ALA A 648 5.53 -18.90 -20.57
CA ALA A 648 4.98 -20.08 -19.89
C ALA A 648 5.70 -20.42 -18.55
N ASP A 649 5.04 -21.20 -17.69
CA ASP A 649 5.50 -21.54 -16.34
C ASP A 649 6.01 -22.98 -16.19
N HIS A 650 7.24 -23.22 -16.64
CA HIS A 650 7.94 -24.51 -16.46
C HIS A 650 8.42 -24.77 -15.02
N ILE A 651 7.70 -24.29 -14.00
CA ILE A 651 8.05 -24.42 -12.56
C ILE A 651 6.85 -24.91 -11.73
N ASN A 652 5.65 -24.32 -11.88
CA ASN A 652 4.49 -24.64 -11.04
C ASN A 652 3.52 -25.64 -11.68
N ASN A 653 2.86 -26.47 -10.87
CA ASN A 653 1.74 -27.33 -11.30
C ASN A 653 0.36 -26.65 -11.11
N ILE A 654 0.38 -25.32 -11.09
CA ILE A 654 -0.76 -24.42 -11.00
C ILE A 654 -0.47 -23.26 -11.96
N GLU A 655 -1.41 -22.95 -12.82
CA GLU A 655 -1.33 -21.82 -13.74
C GLU A 655 -2.64 -21.03 -13.69
N ASP A 656 -2.55 -19.73 -13.41
CA ASP A 656 -3.69 -18.82 -13.21
C ASP A 656 -3.53 -17.62 -14.14
N ILE A 657 -4.52 -17.35 -14.98
CA ILE A 657 -4.61 -16.15 -15.81
C ILE A 657 -5.81 -15.34 -15.34
N VAL A 658 -5.54 -14.18 -14.75
CA VAL A 658 -6.52 -13.11 -14.55
C VAL A 658 -6.33 -12.08 -15.65
N VAL A 659 -7.43 -11.62 -16.25
CA VAL A 659 -7.47 -10.39 -17.06
C VAL A 659 -8.62 -9.55 -16.52
N ASP A 660 -8.28 -8.46 -15.86
CA ASP A 660 -9.24 -7.56 -15.25
C ASP A 660 -10.11 -6.85 -16.30
N ALA A 661 -11.25 -6.35 -15.83
CA ALA A 661 -12.27 -5.65 -16.62
C ALA A 661 -11.71 -4.49 -17.46
N ASP A 662 -10.61 -3.89 -17.03
CA ASP A 662 -9.95 -2.76 -17.67
C ASP A 662 -8.93 -3.15 -18.75
N HIS A 663 -8.59 -4.44 -18.88
CA HIS A 663 -7.60 -5.00 -19.79
C HIS A 663 -8.20 -5.89 -20.90
N THR A 664 -9.52 -6.01 -20.97
CA THR A 664 -10.24 -6.76 -22.03
C THR A 664 -10.68 -5.88 -23.20
N THR A 665 -10.95 -6.52 -24.35
CA THR A 665 -11.37 -5.87 -25.60
C THR A 665 -12.44 -6.73 -26.28
N THR A 666 -13.45 -6.13 -26.92
CA THR A 666 -14.52 -6.91 -27.59
C THR A 666 -13.97 -7.87 -28.66
N GLY A 667 -14.36 -9.14 -28.56
CA GLY A 667 -14.10 -10.16 -29.58
C GLY A 667 -13.86 -11.57 -29.03
N LYS A 668 -13.34 -12.43 -29.92
CA LYS A 668 -13.00 -13.83 -29.62
C LYS A 668 -11.65 -13.94 -28.90
N TYR A 669 -11.66 -14.43 -27.66
CA TYR A 669 -10.49 -14.89 -26.93
C TYR A 669 -10.27 -16.39 -27.13
N THR A 670 -9.01 -16.81 -27.17
CA THR A 670 -8.59 -18.20 -27.41
C THR A 670 -7.67 -18.65 -26.28
N LEU A 671 -8.14 -19.54 -25.40
CA LEU A 671 -7.35 -20.16 -24.34
C LEU A 671 -6.80 -21.50 -24.84
N THR A 672 -5.50 -21.71 -24.65
CA THR A 672 -4.76 -22.87 -25.14
C THR A 672 -4.06 -23.55 -23.97
N ILE A 673 -4.20 -24.87 -23.84
CA ILE A 673 -3.42 -25.71 -22.91
C ILE A 673 -2.58 -26.67 -23.74
N THR A 674 -1.27 -26.68 -23.55
CA THR A 674 -0.33 -27.52 -24.31
C THR A 674 0.47 -28.42 -23.37
N ALA A 675 0.54 -29.72 -23.68
CA ALA A 675 1.42 -30.64 -22.98
C ALA A 675 2.86 -30.47 -23.49
N PHE A 676 3.63 -29.58 -22.85
CA PHE A 676 4.98 -29.23 -23.25
C PHE A 676 5.95 -30.41 -23.11
N ASN A 677 5.94 -31.07 -21.95
CA ASN A 677 6.81 -32.21 -21.65
C ASN A 677 6.16 -33.14 -20.61
N ILE A 678 5.61 -34.28 -21.07
CA ILE A 678 5.05 -35.32 -20.19
C ILE A 678 6.08 -36.43 -20.05
N ALA A 679 6.78 -36.45 -18.91
CA ALA A 679 7.83 -37.42 -18.60
C ALA A 679 7.29 -38.76 -18.06
N THR A 680 5.99 -38.86 -17.77
CA THR A 680 5.35 -40.13 -17.36
C THR A 680 5.07 -41.08 -18.53
N SER A 681 4.74 -42.33 -18.19
CA SER A 681 4.16 -43.31 -19.13
C SER A 681 2.65 -43.14 -19.33
N GLU A 682 1.98 -42.48 -18.38
CA GLU A 682 0.58 -42.08 -18.44
C GLU A 682 0.48 -40.65 -18.99
N ALA A 683 -0.65 -40.34 -19.64
CA ALA A 683 -1.04 -38.96 -19.95
C ALA A 683 -1.31 -38.18 -18.65
N GLN A 684 -0.99 -36.88 -18.62
CA GLN A 684 -1.20 -36.04 -17.44
C GLN A 684 -2.63 -35.48 -17.41
N PRO A 685 -3.49 -35.85 -16.44
CA PRO A 685 -4.79 -35.23 -16.25
C PRO A 685 -4.65 -33.83 -15.64
N TYR A 686 -5.59 -32.95 -15.92
CA TYR A 686 -5.64 -31.60 -15.35
C TYR A 686 -7.06 -31.21 -15.01
N ALA A 687 -7.21 -30.18 -14.17
CA ALA A 687 -8.48 -29.53 -13.88
C ALA A 687 -8.41 -28.05 -14.29
N LEU A 688 -9.42 -27.58 -15.02
CA LEU A 688 -9.52 -26.20 -15.50
C LEU A 688 -10.82 -25.56 -15.02
N VAL A 689 -10.71 -24.46 -14.27
CA VAL A 689 -11.84 -23.60 -13.89
C VAL A 689 -11.85 -22.36 -14.78
N GLN A 690 -13.02 -22.01 -15.29
CA GLN A 690 -13.20 -20.96 -16.29
C GLN A 690 -14.29 -19.99 -15.82
N ARG A 691 -13.87 -18.79 -15.42
CA ARG A 691 -14.76 -17.70 -14.98
C ARG A 691 -14.70 -16.55 -15.99
N LEU A 692 -15.88 -16.09 -16.39
CA LEU A 692 -16.08 -14.88 -17.18
C LEU A 692 -17.20 -14.09 -16.51
N THR A 693 -16.82 -12.99 -15.89
CA THR A 693 -17.70 -12.09 -15.13
C THR A 693 -17.96 -10.86 -16.00
N PRO A 694 -19.20 -10.63 -16.47
CA PRO A 694 -19.48 -9.50 -17.32
C PRO A 694 -19.26 -8.17 -16.62
N GLY A 695 -18.79 -7.19 -17.38
CA GLY A 695 -18.66 -5.84 -16.90
C GLY A 695 -20.01 -5.21 -16.58
N LEU A 696 -20.04 -4.39 -15.54
CA LEU A 696 -21.10 -3.41 -15.30
C LEU A 696 -20.47 -2.01 -15.45
N PRO A 697 -21.23 -0.99 -15.89
CA PRO A 697 -20.78 0.38 -15.81
C PRO A 697 -20.65 0.82 -14.35
N ASP A 698 -19.74 1.77 -14.10
CA ASP A 698 -19.55 2.37 -12.78
C ASP A 698 -19.44 3.88 -12.95
N MET A 699 -20.43 4.60 -12.43
CA MET A 699 -20.48 6.06 -12.48
C MET A 699 -20.29 6.72 -11.10
N SER A 700 -19.85 5.96 -10.10
CA SER A 700 -19.69 6.43 -8.71
C SER A 700 -18.71 7.61 -8.56
N THR A 701 -17.79 7.78 -9.52
CA THR A 701 -16.79 8.86 -9.54
C THR A 701 -17.26 10.13 -10.28
N SER A 702 -18.52 10.18 -10.70
CA SER A 702 -19.17 11.37 -11.27
C SER A 702 -19.26 12.51 -10.25
N THR A 703 -19.32 13.75 -10.73
CA THR A 703 -19.27 14.95 -9.86
C THR A 703 -20.22 16.04 -10.34
N LYS A 704 -20.74 16.86 -9.42
CA LYS A 704 -21.47 18.10 -9.73
C LYS A 704 -20.80 19.27 -9.02
N THR A 705 -20.65 20.40 -9.71
CA THR A 705 -20.07 21.64 -9.18
C THR A 705 -20.94 22.84 -9.54
N ALA A 706 -20.67 23.98 -8.90
CA ALA A 706 -21.34 25.25 -9.13
C ALA A 706 -20.31 26.37 -9.28
N SER A 707 -20.63 27.38 -10.10
CA SER A 707 -19.82 28.59 -10.30
C SER A 707 -20.72 29.83 -10.37
N PRO A 708 -20.62 30.80 -9.44
CA PRO A 708 -19.69 30.84 -8.31
C PRO A 708 -19.87 29.70 -7.31
N THR A 709 -18.76 29.28 -6.69
CA THR A 709 -18.76 28.27 -5.62
C THR A 709 -19.20 28.90 -4.30
N GLY A 710 -20.13 28.28 -3.59
CA GLY A 710 -20.48 28.68 -2.24
C GLY A 710 -21.45 29.89 -2.17
N GLY A 711 -21.01 30.97 -1.54
CA GLY A 711 -21.81 32.16 -1.24
C GLY A 711 -22.27 32.93 -2.47
N VAL A 712 -23.58 33.18 -2.56
CA VAL A 712 -24.24 33.86 -3.68
C VAL A 712 -25.26 34.90 -3.20
N TYR A 713 -25.67 35.81 -4.06
CA TYR A 713 -26.63 36.88 -3.75
C TYR A 713 -27.78 36.92 -4.77
N GLY A 714 -28.87 37.62 -4.43
CA GLY A 714 -29.97 37.89 -5.36
C GLY A 714 -29.49 38.47 -6.70
N GLY A 715 -30.14 38.06 -7.79
CA GLY A 715 -29.80 38.48 -9.15
C GLY A 715 -28.52 37.85 -9.74
N GLN A 716 -27.72 37.11 -8.96
CA GLN A 716 -26.52 36.44 -9.47
C GLN A 716 -26.86 35.18 -10.27
N THR A 717 -26.10 34.93 -11.34
CA THR A 717 -26.19 33.69 -12.12
C THR A 717 -25.24 32.63 -11.57
N ILE A 718 -25.76 31.43 -11.30
CA ILE A 718 -24.99 30.22 -11.00
C ILE A 718 -24.96 29.35 -12.25
N THR A 719 -23.77 28.92 -12.67
CA THR A 719 -23.58 27.84 -13.64
C THR A 719 -23.34 26.54 -12.88
N TYR A 720 -24.20 25.54 -13.06
CA TYR A 720 -23.97 24.18 -12.57
C TYR A 720 -23.30 23.35 -13.66
N THR A 721 -22.33 22.52 -13.27
CA THR A 721 -21.62 21.59 -14.15
C THR A 721 -21.72 20.18 -13.58
N ILE A 722 -22.28 19.25 -14.35
CA ILE A 722 -22.33 17.82 -14.06
C ILE A 722 -21.29 17.14 -14.93
N THR A 723 -20.40 16.35 -14.34
CA THR A 723 -19.44 15.51 -15.06
C THR A 723 -19.78 14.06 -14.76
N VAL A 724 -20.47 13.42 -15.70
CA VAL A 724 -20.68 11.97 -15.69
C VAL A 724 -19.38 11.30 -16.13
N LYS A 725 -18.87 10.39 -15.32
CA LYS A 725 -17.68 9.58 -15.63
C LYS A 725 -18.08 8.12 -15.62
N ASN A 726 -17.48 7.29 -16.47
CA ASN A 726 -17.65 5.85 -16.39
C ASN A 726 -16.28 5.16 -16.21
N THR A 727 -16.11 4.46 -15.10
CA THR A 727 -14.92 3.67 -14.76
C THR A 727 -15.07 2.18 -15.09
N GLY A 728 -16.31 1.70 -15.24
CA GLY A 728 -16.67 0.33 -15.59
C GLY A 728 -16.92 0.14 -17.09
N ALA A 729 -17.67 -0.91 -17.45
CA ALA A 729 -18.02 -1.23 -18.84
C ALA A 729 -18.83 -0.10 -19.52
N PRO A 730 -18.82 0.05 -20.85
CA PRO A 730 -19.64 1.04 -21.56
C PRO A 730 -21.12 0.94 -21.19
N SER A 731 -21.73 2.08 -20.83
CA SER A 731 -23.13 2.12 -20.38
C SER A 731 -24.13 2.20 -21.52
N SER A 732 -25.38 1.85 -21.21
CA SER A 732 -26.50 1.82 -22.14
C SER A 732 -27.67 2.67 -21.66
N ASN A 733 -28.27 3.46 -22.58
CA ASN A 733 -29.42 4.32 -22.28
C ASN A 733 -29.19 5.31 -21.11
N THR A 734 -27.97 5.85 -20.98
CA THR A 734 -27.59 6.74 -19.86
C THR A 734 -28.40 8.04 -19.90
N VAL A 735 -29.20 8.29 -18.87
CA VAL A 735 -30.00 9.51 -18.68
C VAL A 735 -29.46 10.32 -17.50
N VAL A 736 -29.46 11.64 -17.64
CA VAL A 736 -29.24 12.60 -16.54
C VAL A 736 -30.49 13.43 -16.34
N THR A 737 -31.04 13.42 -15.12
CA THR A 737 -32.13 14.31 -14.69
C THR A 737 -31.63 15.27 -13.62
N ASP A 738 -32.03 16.53 -13.69
CA ASP A 738 -31.68 17.56 -12.71
C ASP A 738 -32.82 18.57 -12.55
N PRO A 739 -33.46 18.68 -11.37
CA PRO A 739 -34.47 19.69 -11.11
C PRO A 739 -33.84 21.08 -10.99
N ILE A 740 -34.60 22.14 -11.33
CA ILE A 740 -34.18 23.51 -11.00
C ILE A 740 -34.23 23.69 -9.48
N PRO A 741 -33.13 24.12 -8.83
CA PRO A 741 -33.10 24.24 -7.38
C PRO A 741 -34.00 25.39 -6.89
N ASN A 742 -34.62 25.17 -5.72
CA ASN A 742 -35.47 26.15 -5.06
C ASN A 742 -34.75 27.48 -4.87
N ASN A 743 -35.52 28.58 -4.85
CA ASN A 743 -35.01 29.95 -4.75
C ASN A 743 -34.17 30.41 -5.96
N THR A 744 -34.27 29.73 -7.11
CA THR A 744 -33.67 30.15 -8.38
C THR A 744 -34.66 30.12 -9.54
N THR A 745 -34.28 30.71 -10.67
CA THR A 745 -35.00 30.72 -11.94
C THR A 745 -34.06 30.25 -13.06
N TYR A 746 -34.48 29.30 -13.90
CA TYR A 746 -33.66 28.81 -15.03
C TYR A 746 -33.35 29.91 -16.06
N VAL A 747 -32.14 29.90 -16.62
CA VAL A 747 -31.74 30.73 -17.77
C VAL A 747 -32.04 29.95 -19.06
N PRO A 748 -33.00 30.38 -19.90
CA PRO A 748 -33.37 29.66 -21.13
C PRO A 748 -32.18 29.47 -22.09
N ASN A 749 -32.13 28.31 -22.74
CA ASN A 749 -31.09 27.88 -23.69
C ASN A 749 -29.66 27.85 -23.09
N SER A 750 -29.52 27.76 -21.75
CA SER A 750 -28.21 27.67 -21.10
C SER A 750 -27.66 26.25 -20.98
N THR A 751 -28.47 25.22 -21.28
CA THR A 751 -28.02 23.83 -21.20
C THR A 751 -27.07 23.45 -22.34
N THR A 752 -25.93 22.83 -22.00
CA THR A 752 -25.01 22.22 -22.98
C THR A 752 -24.67 20.78 -22.61
N LEU A 753 -24.32 19.96 -23.61
CA LEU A 753 -23.72 18.63 -23.47
C LEU A 753 -22.41 18.60 -24.25
N ASN A 754 -21.31 18.33 -23.56
CA ASN A 754 -19.93 18.36 -24.06
C ASN A 754 -19.54 19.71 -24.72
N GLY A 755 -20.20 20.80 -24.33
CA GLY A 755 -20.05 22.15 -24.89
C GLY A 755 -21.03 22.50 -26.02
N GLU A 756 -21.74 21.52 -26.59
CA GLU A 756 -22.75 21.75 -27.63
C GLU A 756 -24.13 22.08 -27.01
N PRO A 757 -24.90 23.05 -27.54
CA PRO A 757 -26.19 23.45 -26.97
C PRO A 757 -27.24 22.32 -26.99
N VAL A 758 -28.00 22.21 -25.89
CA VAL A 758 -29.17 21.32 -25.78
C VAL A 758 -30.42 22.20 -25.68
N GLY A 759 -31.39 21.97 -26.58
CA GLY A 759 -32.60 22.80 -26.66
C GLY A 759 -33.57 22.61 -25.49
N ASP A 760 -34.18 23.71 -25.04
CA ASP A 760 -35.21 23.72 -23.99
C ASP A 760 -36.47 22.95 -24.42
N ILE A 761 -37.10 22.26 -23.46
CA ILE A 761 -38.35 21.52 -23.68
C ILE A 761 -39.51 22.41 -23.27
N GLY A 762 -40.25 22.94 -24.25
CA GLY A 762 -41.38 23.86 -24.01
C GLY A 762 -40.98 25.24 -23.44
N GLY A 763 -39.68 25.53 -23.34
CA GLY A 763 -39.13 26.69 -22.64
C GLY A 763 -38.63 26.40 -21.21
N GLU A 764 -38.71 25.14 -20.77
CA GLU A 764 -38.17 24.67 -19.49
C GLU A 764 -36.83 23.92 -19.69
N CYS A 765 -36.04 23.80 -18.62
CA CYS A 765 -34.75 23.12 -18.64
C CYS A 765 -34.93 21.63 -19.01
N PRO A 766 -34.24 21.12 -20.05
CA PRO A 766 -34.45 19.77 -20.54
C PRO A 766 -34.04 18.68 -19.53
N LEU A 767 -33.22 19.03 -18.53
CA LEU A 767 -32.83 18.13 -17.44
C LEU A 767 -33.98 17.79 -16.48
N ILE A 768 -35.07 18.57 -16.44
CA ILE A 768 -36.23 18.29 -15.57
C ILE A 768 -36.89 16.96 -15.96
N THR A 769 -37.06 16.71 -17.26
CA THR A 769 -37.55 15.43 -17.80
C THR A 769 -36.44 14.42 -18.06
N GLY A 770 -35.19 14.88 -18.05
CA GLY A 770 -33.99 14.11 -18.32
C GLY A 770 -33.57 14.13 -19.79
N ILE A 771 -32.27 14.06 -20.02
CA ILE A 771 -31.67 13.92 -21.36
C ILE A 771 -30.79 12.66 -21.43
N LEU A 772 -30.72 12.05 -22.62
CA LEU A 772 -29.69 11.06 -22.90
C LEU A 772 -28.33 11.76 -22.95
N VAL A 773 -27.33 11.20 -22.27
CA VAL A 773 -25.96 11.70 -22.26
C VAL A 773 -25.00 10.68 -22.87
N ASN A 774 -23.95 11.17 -23.50
CA ASN A 774 -22.93 10.34 -24.11
C ASN A 774 -21.55 10.99 -24.00
N SER A 775 -20.52 10.15 -24.00
CA SER A 775 -19.14 10.63 -24.19
C SER A 775 -18.95 11.20 -25.61
N PRO A 776 -18.03 12.15 -25.83
CA PRO A 776 -17.71 12.66 -27.16
C PRO A 776 -17.45 11.54 -28.18
N GLY A 777 -17.98 11.70 -29.40
CA GLY A 777 -17.85 10.70 -30.47
C GLY A 777 -18.49 9.33 -30.17
N SER A 778 -19.53 9.30 -29.34
CA SER A 778 -20.31 8.10 -28.96
C SER A 778 -21.79 8.33 -29.27
N ASP A 779 -22.54 7.26 -29.52
CA ASP A 779 -23.98 7.37 -29.78
C ASP A 779 -24.76 7.81 -28.52
N PRO A 780 -25.95 8.44 -28.66
CA PRO A 780 -26.72 8.93 -27.52
C PRO A 780 -27.02 7.85 -26.47
N GLY A 781 -26.81 8.18 -25.20
CA GLY A 781 -26.96 7.26 -24.08
C GLY A 781 -25.73 6.38 -23.77
N ILE A 782 -24.67 6.42 -24.59
CA ILE A 782 -23.44 5.64 -24.33
C ILE A 782 -22.35 6.52 -23.70
N VAL A 783 -22.04 6.28 -22.43
CA VAL A 783 -20.84 6.82 -21.78
C VAL A 783 -19.77 5.75 -21.77
N ARG A 784 -18.76 5.91 -22.63
CA ARG A 784 -17.62 4.98 -22.75
C ARG A 784 -16.72 5.05 -21.52
N ARG A 785 -16.08 3.93 -21.24
CA ARG A 785 -15.10 3.79 -20.17
C ARG A 785 -13.95 4.79 -20.32
N GLY A 786 -13.58 5.48 -19.23
CA GLY A 786 -12.49 6.47 -19.19
C GLY A 786 -12.79 7.80 -19.89
N TYR A 787 -13.96 7.97 -20.49
CA TYR A 787 -14.42 9.23 -21.06
C TYR A 787 -15.48 9.87 -20.17
N ASN A 788 -15.56 11.20 -20.22
CA ASN A 788 -16.55 11.98 -19.49
C ASN A 788 -17.68 12.43 -20.45
N ALA A 789 -18.91 12.52 -19.94
CA ALA A 789 -19.95 13.37 -20.50
C ALA A 789 -20.12 14.59 -19.58
N VAL A 790 -19.99 15.80 -20.12
CA VAL A 790 -20.04 17.04 -19.33
C VAL A 790 -21.30 17.81 -19.68
N ILE A 791 -22.14 18.12 -18.70
CA ILE A 791 -23.38 18.87 -18.86
C ILE A 791 -23.24 20.18 -18.09
N THR A 792 -23.61 21.30 -18.69
CA THR A 792 -23.71 22.60 -17.99
C THR A 792 -25.11 23.16 -18.10
N PHE A 793 -25.58 23.93 -17.12
CA PHE A 793 -26.75 24.81 -17.26
C PHE A 793 -26.68 25.97 -16.27
N GLN A 794 -27.50 27.01 -16.46
CA GLN A 794 -27.49 28.22 -15.64
C GLN A 794 -28.84 28.51 -15.00
N VAL A 795 -28.78 29.08 -13.78
CA VAL A 795 -29.92 29.62 -13.05
C VAL A 795 -29.57 30.98 -12.45
N VAL A 796 -30.56 31.85 -12.28
CA VAL A 796 -30.43 33.12 -11.55
C VAL A 796 -31.00 32.95 -10.13
N VAL A 797 -30.28 33.40 -9.12
CA VAL A 797 -30.74 33.42 -7.72
C VAL A 797 -31.83 34.48 -7.57
N ASN A 798 -32.95 34.11 -6.95
CA ASN A 798 -34.08 35.01 -6.77
C ASN A 798 -33.73 36.17 -5.81
N GLU A 799 -34.34 37.33 -6.04
CA GLU A 799 -34.11 38.52 -5.21
C GLU A 799 -34.78 38.44 -3.84
N GLY A 800 -34.19 39.12 -2.84
CA GLY A 800 -34.81 39.30 -1.52
C GLY A 800 -34.82 38.08 -0.60
N LEU A 801 -33.89 37.14 -0.76
CA LEU A 801 -33.74 35.94 0.09
C LEU A 801 -33.00 36.27 1.41
N ASP A 802 -33.39 35.61 2.49
CA ASP A 802 -32.81 35.81 3.83
C ASP A 802 -31.37 35.27 3.96
N GLU A 803 -30.58 35.86 4.88
CA GLU A 803 -29.23 35.36 5.23
C GLU A 803 -29.28 33.88 5.64
N GLY A 804 -28.40 33.05 5.06
CA GLY A 804 -28.35 31.62 5.30
C GLY A 804 -29.31 30.77 4.46
N THR A 805 -30.12 31.36 3.58
CA THR A 805 -30.98 30.60 2.65
C THR A 805 -30.16 29.68 1.76
N GLU A 806 -30.38 28.37 1.87
CA GLU A 806 -29.66 27.35 1.10
C GLU A 806 -30.29 27.08 -0.27
N ILE A 807 -29.41 26.80 -1.24
CA ILE A 807 -29.72 26.48 -2.64
C ILE A 807 -29.02 25.14 -2.96
N PRO A 808 -29.53 24.01 -2.43
CA PRO A 808 -29.01 22.68 -2.74
C PRO A 808 -29.50 22.25 -4.13
N ASN A 809 -28.62 21.63 -4.92
CA ASN A 809 -28.95 21.18 -6.26
C ASN A 809 -28.34 19.78 -6.55
N THR A 810 -29.19 18.78 -6.82
CA THR A 810 -28.80 17.36 -6.92
C THR A 810 -29.31 16.71 -8.20
N ALA A 811 -28.38 16.30 -9.07
CA ALA A 811 -28.68 15.57 -10.29
C ALA A 811 -28.65 14.06 -10.06
N SER A 812 -29.53 13.34 -10.76
CA SER A 812 -29.51 11.88 -10.84
C SER A 812 -28.93 11.41 -12.18
N ILE A 813 -28.19 10.31 -12.14
CA ILE A 813 -27.60 9.65 -13.31
C ILE A 813 -28.08 8.20 -13.30
N THR A 814 -28.76 7.75 -14.35
CA THR A 814 -29.32 6.39 -14.46
C THR A 814 -28.99 5.73 -15.81
N ALA A 815 -28.99 4.41 -15.87
CA ALA A 815 -28.80 3.62 -17.10
C ALA A 815 -29.55 2.27 -17.02
N ASP A 816 -29.88 1.68 -18.17
CA ASP A 816 -30.70 0.45 -18.27
C ASP A 816 -30.03 -0.80 -17.65
N ASP A 817 -28.70 -0.74 -17.52
CA ASP A 817 -27.83 -1.75 -16.91
C ASP A 817 -27.78 -1.70 -15.37
N GLY A 818 -28.54 -0.80 -14.74
CA GLY A 818 -28.77 -0.76 -13.29
C GLY A 818 -27.99 0.32 -12.53
N VAL A 819 -27.28 1.21 -13.22
CA VAL A 819 -26.65 2.39 -12.60
C VAL A 819 -27.72 3.32 -12.04
N SER A 820 -27.49 3.82 -10.82
CA SER A 820 -28.27 4.88 -10.18
C SER A 820 -27.37 5.68 -9.23
N VAL A 821 -26.85 6.81 -9.68
CA VAL A 821 -25.93 7.69 -8.94
C VAL A 821 -26.58 9.07 -8.72
N GLN A 822 -26.29 9.70 -7.58
CA GLN A 822 -26.72 11.06 -7.25
C GLN A 822 -25.49 11.94 -7.05
N VAL A 823 -25.47 13.14 -7.63
CA VAL A 823 -24.37 14.10 -7.51
C VAL A 823 -24.90 15.50 -7.19
N SER A 824 -24.35 16.13 -6.14
CA SER A 824 -24.91 17.35 -5.54
C SER A 824 -23.90 18.49 -5.46
N ALA A 825 -24.37 19.71 -5.69
CA ALA A 825 -23.68 20.96 -5.36
C ALA A 825 -24.57 21.81 -4.42
N LEU A 826 -23.96 22.70 -3.64
CA LEU A 826 -24.66 23.60 -2.71
C LEU A 826 -24.15 25.03 -2.92
N ASN A 827 -25.09 25.97 -2.94
CA ASN A 827 -24.85 27.39 -2.77
C ASN A 827 -25.70 27.91 -1.60
N ARG A 828 -25.36 29.09 -1.04
CA ARG A 828 -26.07 29.69 0.10
C ARG A 828 -26.02 31.20 0.03
N ILE A 829 -27.04 31.89 0.53
CA ILE A 829 -26.95 33.34 0.81
C ILE A 829 -26.03 33.54 2.03
N PRO A 830 -24.91 34.28 1.93
CA PRO A 830 -23.99 34.45 3.05
C PRO A 830 -24.65 35.00 4.31
N ARG A 831 -24.24 34.49 5.48
CA ARG A 831 -24.73 34.91 6.80
C ARG A 831 -23.62 35.48 7.69
N LYS A 832 -24.02 36.31 8.66
CA LYS A 832 -23.15 36.83 9.72
C LYS A 832 -23.24 35.95 10.97
N ILE A 833 -22.17 35.23 11.30
CA ILE A 833 -22.08 34.31 12.45
C ILE A 833 -21.39 35.02 13.63
N ARG A 834 -22.13 35.29 14.69
CA ARG A 834 -21.64 36.02 15.88
C ARG A 834 -21.00 35.07 16.89
N VAL A 835 -19.89 35.49 17.49
CA VAL A 835 -19.10 34.70 18.45
C VAL A 835 -18.77 35.54 19.68
N LYS A 836 -18.92 34.98 20.89
CA LYS A 836 -18.48 35.62 22.15
C LYS A 836 -17.96 34.56 23.13
N PRO A 837 -16.93 34.83 23.96
CA PRO A 837 -16.48 33.86 24.95
C PRO A 837 -17.59 33.57 25.96
N GLY A 838 -17.95 32.29 26.11
CA GLY A 838 -19.09 31.89 26.95
C GLY A 838 -20.47 32.07 26.30
N GLY A 839 -20.54 32.36 25.00
CA GLY A 839 -21.75 32.19 24.21
C GLY A 839 -22.21 30.72 24.17
N THR A 840 -23.49 30.48 23.90
CA THR A 840 -24.11 29.14 23.94
C THR A 840 -25.13 28.88 22.83
N GLY A 841 -25.31 29.81 21.89
CA GLY A 841 -26.29 29.69 20.81
C GLY A 841 -25.69 29.32 19.45
N ASP A 842 -26.47 29.55 18.40
CA ASP A 842 -26.21 29.18 17.01
C ASP A 842 -25.40 30.22 16.20
N GLY A 843 -25.15 31.41 16.75
CA GLY A 843 -24.46 32.51 16.08
C GLY A 843 -25.36 33.45 15.28
N SER A 844 -26.68 33.23 15.25
CA SER A 844 -27.65 34.04 14.49
C SER A 844 -27.69 35.51 14.94
N SER A 845 -27.52 35.77 16.24
CA SER A 845 -27.44 37.11 16.81
C SER A 845 -26.37 37.19 17.91
N TRP A 846 -26.12 38.39 18.44
CA TRP A 846 -25.20 38.54 19.58
C TRP A 846 -25.70 37.87 20.86
N ASP A 847 -27.01 37.79 21.10
CA ASP A 847 -27.56 37.06 22.25
C ASP A 847 -27.25 35.57 22.12
N TYR A 848 -27.55 34.99 20.96
CA TYR A 848 -27.32 33.59 20.59
C TYR A 848 -25.91 33.34 20.03
N ALA A 849 -24.92 34.18 20.33
CA ALA A 849 -23.58 34.01 19.78
C ALA A 849 -22.91 32.67 20.17
N LYS A 850 -22.11 32.12 19.26
CA LYS A 850 -21.34 30.88 19.42
C LYS A 850 -20.28 30.97 20.53
N PRO A 851 -19.92 29.86 21.20
CA PRO A 851 -18.92 29.83 22.30
C PRO A 851 -17.48 30.12 21.87
N THR A 852 -17.09 29.72 20.65
CA THR A 852 -15.71 29.76 20.15
C THR A 852 -15.70 30.07 18.65
N ILE A 853 -14.57 30.60 18.16
CA ILE A 853 -14.37 30.83 16.72
C ILE A 853 -14.45 29.51 15.94
N LEU A 854 -13.89 28.42 16.48
CA LEU A 854 -13.97 27.09 15.86
C LEU A 854 -15.43 26.63 15.66
N ALA A 855 -16.29 26.76 16.68
CA ALA A 855 -17.70 26.38 16.60
C ALA A 855 -18.53 27.28 15.65
N ALA A 856 -17.98 28.42 15.22
CA ALA A 856 -18.53 29.25 14.15
C ALA A 856 -17.96 28.87 12.77
N MET A 857 -16.70 28.44 12.70
CA MET A 857 -16.05 27.95 11.47
C MET A 857 -16.59 26.59 11.02
N GLU A 858 -16.95 25.71 11.96
CA GLU A 858 -17.67 24.45 11.70
C GLU A 858 -19.06 24.68 11.08
N ASP A 859 -19.62 25.87 11.28
CA ASP A 859 -20.93 26.33 10.82
C ASP A 859 -20.85 27.25 9.56
N ALA A 860 -19.66 27.71 9.22
CA ALA A 860 -19.42 28.72 8.20
C ALA A 860 -19.27 28.10 6.81
N PHE A 861 -19.91 28.73 5.84
CA PHE A 861 -19.86 28.36 4.43
C PHE A 861 -19.08 29.42 3.65
N PRO A 862 -18.37 29.08 2.55
CA PRO A 862 -17.56 30.05 1.81
C PRO A 862 -18.38 31.28 1.42
N GLY A 863 -17.92 32.46 1.84
CA GLY A 863 -18.64 33.73 1.68
C GLY A 863 -19.19 34.33 2.99
N ASP A 864 -19.50 33.50 3.99
CA ASP A 864 -19.99 33.92 5.32
C ASP A 864 -18.99 34.84 6.05
N GLU A 865 -19.51 35.68 6.95
CA GLU A 865 -18.68 36.51 7.85
C GLU A 865 -18.79 36.02 9.30
N ILE A 866 -17.66 35.74 9.95
CA ILE A 866 -17.58 35.42 11.37
C ILE A 866 -17.18 36.68 12.14
N TRP A 867 -18.06 37.16 13.03
CA TRP A 867 -17.85 38.38 13.83
C TRP A 867 -17.56 37.99 15.29
N ALA A 868 -16.33 38.27 15.75
CA ALA A 868 -15.87 37.88 17.08
C ALA A 868 -15.84 39.07 18.06
N ALA A 869 -16.65 38.99 19.11
CA ALA A 869 -16.63 39.94 20.22
C ALA A 869 -15.29 39.94 20.98
N ALA A 870 -15.06 41.00 21.74
CA ALA A 870 -13.88 41.17 22.59
C ALA A 870 -13.68 40.00 23.57
N GLY A 871 -12.42 39.66 23.84
CA GLY A 871 -12.03 38.58 24.75
C GLY A 871 -11.15 37.51 24.11
N THR A 872 -10.88 36.43 24.84
CA THR A 872 -9.87 35.42 24.45
C THR A 872 -10.48 34.11 23.97
N TYR A 873 -10.23 33.79 22.71
CA TYR A 873 -10.54 32.52 22.07
C TYR A 873 -9.31 31.62 22.15
N SER A 874 -9.49 30.42 22.68
CA SER A 874 -8.40 29.48 22.97
C SER A 874 -8.26 28.42 21.88
N GLY A 875 -7.04 28.22 21.39
CA GLY A 875 -6.69 27.20 20.40
C GLY A 875 -6.15 27.79 19.10
N ALA A 876 -5.55 26.92 18.30
CA ALA A 876 -5.23 27.20 16.90
C ALA A 876 -6.49 27.07 16.03
N ILE A 877 -6.56 27.84 14.93
CA ILE A 877 -7.64 27.74 13.94
C ILE A 877 -7.09 27.56 12.52
N THR A 878 -7.89 26.94 11.62
CA THR A 878 -7.53 26.76 10.20
C THR A 878 -8.60 27.39 9.31
N LEU A 879 -8.33 28.56 8.75
CA LEU A 879 -9.25 29.26 7.84
C LEU A 879 -9.28 28.57 6.46
N GLN A 880 -10.47 28.23 6.00
CA GLN A 880 -10.73 27.68 4.67
C GLN A 880 -10.92 28.79 3.64
N ASP A 881 -10.90 28.45 2.34
CA ASP A 881 -11.17 29.42 1.28
C ASP A 881 -12.56 30.09 1.44
N GLY A 882 -12.63 31.39 1.15
CA GLY A 882 -13.84 32.18 1.27
C GLY A 882 -14.31 32.48 2.70
N MET A 883 -13.61 32.04 3.74
CA MET A 883 -13.94 32.39 5.13
C MET A 883 -13.42 33.79 5.49
N LYS A 884 -14.30 34.64 6.02
CA LYS A 884 -13.95 35.99 6.49
C LYS A 884 -14.14 36.09 7.99
N LEU A 885 -13.06 36.37 8.72
CA LEU A 885 -13.04 36.41 10.18
C LEU A 885 -12.67 37.83 10.65
N TYR A 886 -13.61 38.50 11.33
CA TYR A 886 -13.51 39.89 11.78
C TYR A 886 -13.55 40.00 13.32
N GLY A 887 -12.59 40.71 13.89
CA GLY A 887 -12.49 41.06 15.32
C GLY A 887 -12.77 42.55 15.57
N GLY A 888 -12.84 42.94 16.84
CA GLY A 888 -13.09 44.33 17.25
C GLY A 888 -14.54 44.65 17.66
N PHE A 889 -15.39 43.64 17.90
CA PHE A 889 -16.79 43.86 18.27
C PHE A 889 -17.00 43.92 19.80
N ALA A 890 -17.84 44.83 20.28
CA ALA A 890 -18.34 44.87 21.65
C ALA A 890 -19.33 43.74 21.93
N GLY A 891 -20.01 43.24 20.88
CA GLY A 891 -21.04 42.22 20.97
C GLY A 891 -22.46 42.80 20.95
N THR A 892 -22.64 43.93 20.25
CA THR A 892 -23.93 44.63 20.11
C THR A 892 -24.19 45.14 18.69
N GLU A 893 -23.18 45.12 17.83
CA GLU A 893 -23.15 45.80 16.52
C GLU A 893 -24.06 45.17 15.45
N THR A 894 -24.64 46.00 14.59
CA THR A 894 -25.52 45.59 13.49
C THR A 894 -24.82 45.50 12.13
N SER A 895 -23.82 46.36 11.91
CA SER A 895 -22.91 46.37 10.76
C SER A 895 -21.47 46.06 11.20
N ARG A 896 -20.59 45.74 10.24
CA ARG A 896 -19.17 45.49 10.50
C ARG A 896 -18.41 46.81 10.75
N GLU A 897 -18.94 47.90 10.24
CA GLU A 897 -18.37 49.25 10.27
C GLU A 897 -18.53 49.94 11.63
N GLU A 898 -19.38 49.42 12.52
CA GLU A 898 -19.54 49.84 13.92
C GLU A 898 -18.40 49.36 14.85
N ARG A 899 -17.59 48.38 14.42
CA ARG A 899 -16.57 47.73 15.26
C ARG A 899 -15.39 48.66 15.60
N ASN A 900 -14.72 48.41 16.72
CA ASN A 900 -13.52 49.13 17.15
C ASN A 900 -12.40 48.18 17.61
N PRO A 901 -11.47 47.78 16.71
CA PRO A 901 -10.38 46.85 17.03
C PRO A 901 -9.30 47.39 17.99
N GLU A 902 -9.32 48.68 18.31
CA GLU A 902 -8.42 49.29 19.32
C GLU A 902 -8.95 49.11 20.74
N VAL A 903 -10.27 49.10 20.91
CA VAL A 903 -10.94 49.02 22.23
C VAL A 903 -11.42 47.60 22.52
N ASN A 904 -12.08 46.97 21.55
CA ASN A 904 -12.79 45.70 21.72
C ASN A 904 -11.89 44.51 21.36
N ILE A 905 -10.79 44.32 22.08
CA ILE A 905 -9.70 43.43 21.68
C ILE A 905 -10.16 41.95 21.62
N SER A 906 -10.31 41.41 20.41
CA SER A 906 -10.53 39.98 20.14
C SER A 906 -9.16 39.26 20.04
N ILE A 907 -8.95 38.19 20.80
CA ILE A 907 -7.64 37.50 20.92
C ILE A 907 -7.76 36.03 20.49
N ILE A 908 -6.92 35.60 19.55
CA ILE A 908 -6.65 34.19 19.23
C ILE A 908 -5.38 33.77 19.98
N ASP A 909 -5.52 32.85 20.92
CA ASP A 909 -4.44 32.38 21.79
C ASP A 909 -4.16 30.88 21.59
N ALA A 910 -3.04 30.59 20.92
CA ALA A 910 -2.63 29.23 20.56
C ALA A 910 -2.12 28.39 21.75
N LYS A 911 -2.01 28.97 22.96
CA LYS A 911 -1.57 28.29 24.19
C LYS A 911 -0.27 27.49 24.05
N TYR A 912 0.69 28.02 23.28
CA TYR A 912 2.00 27.39 23.05
C TYR A 912 1.97 26.08 22.24
N SER A 913 0.97 25.92 21.37
CA SER A 913 0.87 24.82 20.39
C SER A 913 0.60 25.34 18.98
N GLY A 914 1.12 24.67 17.95
CA GLY A 914 0.84 24.93 16.53
C GLY A 914 1.11 26.35 16.03
N SER A 915 0.69 26.66 14.80
CA SER A 915 0.43 28.04 14.36
C SER A 915 -0.84 28.55 15.02
N ALA A 916 -0.92 29.82 15.42
CA ALA A 916 -2.16 30.36 16.00
C ALA A 916 -3.30 30.43 14.96
N VAL A 917 -2.94 30.75 13.71
CA VAL A 917 -3.80 30.69 12.53
C VAL A 917 -3.07 29.96 11.42
N THR A 918 -3.72 28.95 10.85
CA THR A 918 -3.33 28.30 9.61
C THR A 918 -4.28 28.76 8.52
N ILE A 919 -3.76 29.02 7.32
CA ILE A 919 -4.56 29.27 6.12
C ILE A 919 -4.53 27.99 5.26
N ALA A 920 -5.69 27.54 4.79
CA ALA A 920 -5.81 26.35 3.96
C ALA A 920 -5.10 26.53 2.61
N GLU A 921 -4.64 25.42 2.03
CA GLU A 921 -3.98 25.42 0.73
C GLU A 921 -4.98 25.79 -0.38
N GLY A 922 -4.56 26.63 -1.34
CA GLY A 922 -5.42 27.15 -2.40
C GLY A 922 -6.33 28.32 -2.00
N ALA A 923 -6.34 28.73 -0.72
CA ALA A 923 -7.20 29.81 -0.26
C ALA A 923 -6.88 31.16 -0.94
N THR A 924 -7.93 31.83 -1.41
CA THR A 924 -7.89 33.04 -2.25
C THR A 924 -8.01 34.31 -1.42
N SER A 925 -7.94 35.47 -2.08
CA SER A 925 -8.17 36.80 -1.46
C SER A 925 -9.61 37.02 -0.97
N SER A 926 -10.54 36.09 -1.23
CA SER A 926 -11.84 36.04 -0.56
C SER A 926 -11.73 35.59 0.91
N THR A 927 -10.59 35.01 1.30
CA THR A 927 -10.25 34.60 2.66
C THR A 927 -9.61 35.77 3.41
N ILE A 928 -10.22 36.16 4.53
CA ILE A 928 -9.86 37.39 5.25
C ILE A 928 -9.70 37.10 6.75
N ILE A 929 -8.62 37.59 7.35
CA ILE A 929 -8.50 37.70 8.81
C ILE A 929 -8.16 39.12 9.22
N ASP A 930 -9.05 39.74 9.99
CA ASP A 930 -8.95 41.17 10.31
C ASP A 930 -9.28 41.50 11.77
N GLY A 931 -8.44 42.32 12.41
CA GLY A 931 -8.73 42.94 13.72
C GLY A 931 -8.46 42.06 14.95
N PHE A 932 -7.64 41.01 14.85
CA PHE A 932 -7.33 40.11 15.96
C PHE A 932 -5.95 40.34 16.59
N THR A 933 -5.84 40.08 17.89
CA THR A 933 -4.55 39.80 18.52
C THR A 933 -4.22 38.32 18.40
N ILE A 934 -3.16 37.98 17.69
CA ILE A 934 -2.79 36.60 17.32
C ILE A 934 -1.49 36.23 18.02
N ARG A 935 -1.56 35.32 19.01
CA ARG A 935 -0.46 35.12 19.97
C ARG A 935 -0.18 33.69 20.44
N ASN A 936 0.99 33.56 21.07
CA ASN A 936 1.49 32.36 21.76
C ASN A 936 1.74 31.13 20.87
N GLY A 937 1.78 31.25 19.54
CA GLY A 937 2.03 30.10 18.66
C GLY A 937 3.49 29.62 18.64
N LYS A 938 3.67 28.36 18.21
CA LYS A 938 4.95 27.65 18.02
C LYS A 938 5.26 27.29 16.56
N GLY A 939 4.30 27.51 15.66
CA GLY A 939 4.39 27.21 14.24
C GLY A 939 3.92 25.81 13.89
N THR A 940 3.71 25.60 12.59
CA THR A 940 3.34 24.33 11.97
C THR A 940 4.61 23.58 11.57
N LYS A 941 4.59 22.25 11.73
CA LYS A 941 5.71 21.36 11.35
C LYS A 941 5.67 21.09 9.86
N ILE A 942 6.69 21.57 9.14
CA ILE A 942 6.96 21.20 7.74
C ILE A 942 8.19 20.27 7.68
N THR A 943 8.26 19.44 6.65
CA THR A 943 9.40 18.54 6.40
C THR A 943 10.03 18.91 5.06
N ILE A 944 11.30 19.32 5.07
CA ILE A 944 12.07 19.62 3.86
C ILE A 944 13.25 18.65 3.80
N GLY A 945 13.19 17.69 2.88
CA GLY A 945 14.08 16.53 2.89
C GLY A 945 13.99 15.80 4.24
N ASN A 946 15.13 15.57 4.89
CA ASN A 946 15.19 14.89 6.19
C ASN A 946 15.08 15.84 7.40
N GLN A 947 14.77 17.13 7.21
CA GLN A 947 14.67 18.12 8.31
C GLN A 947 13.23 18.53 8.61
N ALA A 948 12.81 18.35 9.86
CA ALA A 948 11.57 18.89 10.39
C ALA A 948 11.78 20.32 10.91
N MET A 949 10.98 21.26 10.38
CA MET A 949 11.08 22.69 10.65
C MET A 949 9.75 23.21 11.21
N MET A 950 9.79 24.14 12.17
CA MET A 950 8.58 24.79 12.70
C MET A 950 8.46 26.20 12.14
N CYS A 951 7.35 26.50 11.46
CA CYS A 951 7.18 27.72 10.68
C CYS A 951 5.83 28.42 10.94
N GLY A 952 5.80 29.76 10.84
CA GLY A 952 4.57 30.57 10.91
C GLY A 952 3.92 30.54 12.29
N GLY A 953 4.54 31.20 13.27
CA GLY A 953 4.12 31.11 14.67
C GLY A 953 2.74 31.70 14.91
N GLY A 954 2.53 32.95 14.52
CA GLY A 954 1.21 33.57 14.52
C GLY A 954 0.37 33.06 13.36
N ILE A 955 0.82 33.29 12.12
CA ILE A 955 0.11 32.89 10.90
C ILE A 955 1.02 32.01 10.02
N TYR A 956 0.47 30.92 9.49
CA TYR A 956 1.09 30.06 8.48
C TYR A 956 0.20 29.97 7.25
N SER A 957 0.72 30.31 6.07
CA SER A 957 -0.01 30.34 4.79
C SER A 957 0.83 29.71 3.67
N VAL A 958 0.32 28.71 2.96
CA VAL A 958 1.04 28.02 1.88
C VAL A 958 0.13 27.81 0.68
N ASN A 959 0.64 28.10 -0.52
CA ASN A 959 -0.05 28.11 -1.81
C ASN A 959 -1.41 28.84 -1.73
N ALA A 960 -1.42 29.96 -1.00
CA ALA A 960 -2.62 30.71 -0.63
C ALA A 960 -2.32 32.21 -0.59
N SER A 961 -3.32 33.01 -0.98
CA SER A 961 -3.25 34.47 -1.15
C SER A 961 -4.34 35.21 -0.34
N PRO A 962 -4.46 34.98 0.99
CA PRO A 962 -5.44 35.65 1.85
C PRO A 962 -5.14 37.14 2.04
N ILE A 963 -6.13 37.87 2.56
CA ILE A 963 -5.95 39.21 3.13
C ILE A 963 -5.77 39.11 4.65
N ILE A 964 -4.68 39.68 5.15
CA ILE A 964 -4.32 39.72 6.57
C ILE A 964 -4.21 41.20 6.96
N SER A 965 -5.19 41.72 7.71
CA SER A 965 -5.30 43.17 7.96
C SER A 965 -5.61 43.59 9.40
N HIS A 966 -5.12 44.75 9.85
CA HIS A 966 -5.41 45.31 11.19
C HIS A 966 -5.12 44.37 12.40
N ASN A 967 -4.27 43.34 12.24
CA ASN A 967 -4.01 42.36 13.30
C ASN A 967 -2.82 42.75 14.19
N ARG A 968 -2.86 42.36 15.47
CA ARG A 968 -1.74 42.42 16.44
C ARG A 968 -1.08 41.06 16.57
N ILE A 969 -0.08 40.78 15.74
CA ILE A 969 0.60 39.49 15.69
C ILE A 969 1.80 39.55 16.65
N THR A 970 1.71 38.87 17.80
CA THR A 970 2.67 39.07 18.91
C THR A 970 2.96 37.86 19.79
N ALA A 971 4.14 37.84 20.43
CA ALA A 971 4.60 36.80 21.35
C ALA A 971 4.66 35.37 20.76
N ASN A 972 4.65 35.23 19.43
CA ASN A 972 4.79 33.96 18.73
C ASN A 972 6.27 33.57 18.62
N ASN A 973 6.59 32.28 18.72
CA ASN A 973 7.97 31.81 18.93
C ASN A 973 8.22 30.45 18.25
N VAL A 974 8.73 30.50 17.02
CA VAL A 974 9.05 29.33 16.20
C VAL A 974 10.53 28.95 16.29
N THR A 975 10.85 27.69 15.97
CA THR A 975 12.24 27.26 15.87
C THR A 975 12.89 27.62 14.54
N HIS A 976 12.15 27.76 13.44
CA HIS A 976 12.74 27.93 12.10
C HIS A 976 12.33 29.22 11.37
N ARG A 977 11.13 29.33 10.77
CA ARG A 977 10.85 30.42 9.82
C ARG A 977 9.53 31.15 10.07
N GLY A 978 9.55 32.48 10.07
CA GLY A 978 8.34 33.29 10.26
C GLY A 978 7.82 33.22 11.69
N GLY A 979 8.41 33.99 12.60
CA GLY A 979 7.97 34.05 14.00
C GLY A 979 6.55 34.56 14.13
N GLY A 980 6.24 35.70 13.51
CA GLY A 980 4.88 36.22 13.36
C GLY A 980 4.14 35.55 12.19
N ILE A 981 4.60 35.75 10.96
CA ILE A 981 3.97 35.24 9.73
C ILE A 981 4.97 34.40 8.91
N TYR A 982 4.52 33.28 8.37
CA TYR A 982 5.19 32.55 7.29
C TYR A 982 4.25 32.44 6.09
N CYS A 983 4.69 32.91 4.93
CA CYS A 983 3.98 32.74 3.66
C CYS A 983 4.84 31.97 2.66
N SER A 984 4.20 31.05 1.90
CA SER A 984 4.86 30.31 0.82
C SER A 984 3.96 30.14 -0.41
N GLY A 985 4.51 30.23 -1.61
CA GLY A 985 3.87 29.80 -2.88
C GLY A 985 2.69 30.64 -3.40
N GLY A 986 1.97 31.34 -2.53
CA GLY A 986 0.94 32.33 -2.90
C GLY A 986 1.42 33.77 -2.75
N ALA A 987 0.51 34.72 -2.97
CA ALA A 987 0.74 36.17 -2.90
C ALA A 987 -0.26 36.82 -1.91
N PRO A 988 -0.07 36.63 -0.58
CA PRO A 988 -0.93 37.23 0.42
C PRO A 988 -0.76 38.76 0.49
N THR A 989 -1.84 39.45 0.83
CA THR A 989 -1.84 40.88 1.16
C THR A 989 -1.76 41.03 2.67
N ILE A 990 -0.62 41.48 3.17
CA ILE A 990 -0.33 41.71 4.59
C ILE A 990 -0.31 43.22 4.82
N VAL A 991 -1.40 43.79 5.32
CA VAL A 991 -1.62 45.24 5.27
C VAL A 991 -2.14 45.84 6.57
N ASP A 992 -1.66 47.02 6.97
CA ASP A 992 -2.13 47.75 8.16
C ASP A 992 -2.01 46.98 9.51
N ASN A 993 -1.10 45.99 9.62
CA ASN A 993 -0.92 45.16 10.84
C ASN A 993 0.14 45.69 11.81
N LEU A 994 0.04 45.32 13.09
CA LEU A 994 1.06 45.48 14.13
C LEU A 994 1.75 44.12 14.39
N VAL A 995 2.95 43.91 13.87
CA VAL A 995 3.70 42.64 13.98
C VAL A 995 4.88 42.81 14.92
N TYR A 996 4.75 42.37 16.19
CA TYR A 996 5.74 42.73 17.21
C TYR A 996 6.09 41.70 18.28
N GLY A 997 7.36 41.69 18.69
CA GLY A 997 7.86 40.82 19.76
C GLY A 997 7.87 39.32 19.42
N ASN A 998 7.81 38.96 18.13
CA ASN A 998 7.85 37.58 17.66
C ASN A 998 9.30 37.08 17.48
N ILE A 999 9.48 35.76 17.54
CA ILE A 999 10.81 35.12 17.60
C ILE A 999 10.91 33.95 16.61
N ALA A 1000 12.00 33.91 15.83
CA ALA A 1000 12.41 32.76 15.01
C ALA A 1000 13.85 32.33 15.36
N ARG A 1001 14.02 31.25 16.14
CA ARG A 1001 15.35 30.83 16.63
C ARG A 1001 15.55 29.30 16.70
N THR A 1002 16.66 28.81 16.15
CA THR A 1002 17.16 27.45 16.33
C THR A 1002 18.59 27.47 16.86
N GLN A 1003 19.06 26.33 17.37
CA GLN A 1003 20.47 26.10 17.69
C GLN A 1003 21.35 25.99 16.42
N ASN A 1004 20.74 25.68 15.27
CA ASN A 1004 21.44 25.35 14.01
C ASN A 1004 21.53 26.53 13.01
N TYR A 1005 21.34 27.77 13.45
CA TYR A 1005 21.39 28.98 12.60
C TYR A 1005 20.52 28.93 11.32
N THR A 1006 19.31 28.38 11.41
CA THR A 1006 18.28 28.42 10.35
C THR A 1006 17.01 29.21 10.77
N GLY A 1007 17.15 30.15 11.72
CA GLY A 1007 16.09 31.05 12.15
C GLY A 1007 15.95 32.27 11.24
N TYR A 1008 14.89 32.33 10.43
CA TYR A 1008 14.65 33.42 9.48
C TYR A 1008 13.31 34.11 9.70
N GLY A 1009 13.29 35.45 9.63
CA GLY A 1009 12.05 36.23 9.64
C GLY A 1009 11.40 36.24 11.02
N GLY A 1010 11.90 37.07 11.93
CA GLY A 1010 11.35 37.19 13.28
C GLY A 1010 9.91 37.68 13.26
N GLY A 1011 9.63 38.74 12.50
CA GLY A 1011 8.28 39.18 12.15
C GLY A 1011 7.67 38.33 11.04
N ILE A 1012 8.21 38.40 9.82
CA ILE A 1012 7.65 37.78 8.60
C ILE A 1012 8.74 37.02 7.83
N TYR A 1013 8.40 35.88 7.23
CA TYR A 1013 9.23 35.17 6.27
C TYR A 1013 8.47 34.86 4.97
N CYS A 1014 9.01 35.30 3.83
CA CYS A 1014 8.44 35.09 2.50
C CYS A 1014 9.22 34.01 1.75
N ALA A 1015 8.57 32.90 1.38
CA ALA A 1015 9.19 31.73 0.75
C ALA A 1015 8.61 31.45 -0.64
N THR A 1016 9.36 31.64 -1.74
CA THR A 1016 8.80 31.49 -3.11
C THR A 1016 7.43 32.17 -3.24
N SER A 1017 7.32 33.42 -2.75
CA SER A 1017 6.06 34.12 -2.48
C SER A 1017 6.26 35.61 -2.66
N ASP A 1018 5.50 36.19 -3.59
CA ASP A 1018 5.54 37.61 -3.93
C ASP A 1018 4.43 38.35 -3.17
N ALA A 1019 4.52 38.27 -1.84
CA ALA A 1019 3.57 38.91 -0.92
C ALA A 1019 3.61 40.45 -1.02
N VAL A 1020 2.45 41.08 -0.83
CA VAL A 1020 2.33 42.54 -0.70
C VAL A 1020 2.30 42.88 0.78
N ILE A 1021 3.29 43.64 1.25
CA ILE A 1021 3.52 43.98 2.66
C ILE A 1021 3.47 45.50 2.79
N GLU A 1022 2.31 46.04 3.19
CA GLU A 1022 2.03 47.47 3.17
C GLU A 1022 1.55 48.06 4.51
N ARG A 1023 2.02 49.28 4.85
CA ARG A 1023 1.53 50.08 6.00
C ARG A 1023 1.60 49.36 7.37
N ASN A 1024 2.38 48.29 7.49
CA ASN A 1024 2.52 47.55 8.75
C ASN A 1024 3.51 48.24 9.69
N SER A 1025 3.27 48.15 11.00
CA SER A 1025 4.28 48.45 12.02
C SER A 1025 4.92 47.15 12.51
N ILE A 1026 6.16 46.91 12.10
CA ILE A 1026 6.90 45.66 12.33
C ILE A 1026 8.01 45.96 13.34
N PHE A 1027 7.86 45.60 14.62
CA PHE A 1027 8.76 46.09 15.66
C PHE A 1027 9.18 45.11 16.77
N SER A 1028 10.37 45.31 17.35
CA SER A 1028 10.94 44.49 18.44
C SER A 1028 11.04 42.98 18.17
N ASN A 1029 10.91 42.53 16.92
CA ASN A 1029 11.00 41.10 16.56
C ASN A 1029 12.46 40.60 16.58
N ARG A 1030 12.67 39.28 16.69
CA ARG A 1030 13.99 38.66 16.83
C ARG A 1030 14.17 37.42 15.94
N ALA A 1031 15.26 37.37 15.18
CA ALA A 1031 15.67 36.20 14.40
C ALA A 1031 17.11 35.76 14.73
N ASN A 1032 17.43 34.49 14.46
CA ASN A 1032 18.81 33.99 14.49
C ASN A 1032 19.04 32.92 13.40
N PRO A 1033 19.69 33.26 12.27
CA PRO A 1033 20.55 34.42 12.06
C PRO A 1033 19.90 35.64 11.39
N SER A 1034 18.77 35.53 10.69
CA SER A 1034 18.46 36.49 9.60
C SER A 1034 17.06 37.11 9.61
N GLY A 1035 16.98 38.41 9.31
CA GLY A 1035 15.73 39.14 9.11
C GLY A 1035 14.95 39.30 10.41
N GLY A 1036 15.31 40.30 11.22
CA GLY A 1036 14.63 40.57 12.49
C GLY A 1036 13.16 40.90 12.25
N GLY A 1037 12.89 41.88 11.38
CA GLY A 1037 11.56 42.18 10.85
C GLY A 1037 11.15 41.17 9.77
N ILE A 1038 11.67 41.33 8.55
CA ILE A 1038 11.38 40.49 7.38
C ILE A 1038 12.63 39.75 6.91
N ALA A 1039 12.49 38.49 6.49
CA ALA A 1039 13.46 37.81 5.63
C ALA A 1039 12.78 37.30 4.34
N CYS A 1040 13.38 37.65 3.20
CA CYS A 1040 13.03 37.12 1.89
C CYS A 1040 13.85 35.85 1.61
N ALA A 1041 13.22 34.83 1.06
CA ALA A 1041 13.89 33.60 0.62
C ALA A 1041 14.60 33.80 -0.74
N PRO A 1042 15.47 32.85 -1.16
CA PRO A 1042 16.09 32.91 -2.48
C PRO A 1042 15.06 33.04 -3.61
N GLY A 1043 15.33 33.91 -4.57
CA GLY A 1043 14.51 34.12 -5.77
C GLY A 1043 13.14 34.80 -5.59
N THR A 1044 12.76 35.27 -4.40
CA THR A 1044 11.46 35.94 -4.18
C THR A 1044 11.50 37.44 -4.51
N SER A 1045 10.38 38.01 -4.97
CA SER A 1045 10.24 39.44 -5.31
C SER A 1045 9.04 40.13 -4.63
N PRO A 1046 8.85 40.03 -3.28
CA PRO A 1046 7.74 40.67 -2.59
C PRO A 1046 7.84 42.20 -2.58
N THR A 1047 6.69 42.87 -2.47
CA THR A 1047 6.58 44.33 -2.34
C THR A 1047 6.51 44.71 -0.86
N ILE A 1048 7.40 45.59 -0.42
CA ILE A 1048 7.53 46.03 0.98
C ILE A 1048 7.49 47.55 1.01
N MET A 1049 6.30 48.14 1.22
CA MET A 1049 6.11 49.59 1.13
C MET A 1049 5.33 50.20 2.30
N TYR A 1050 5.57 51.48 2.61
CA TYR A 1050 4.86 52.23 3.65
C TYR A 1050 4.97 51.68 5.08
N ASN A 1051 5.86 50.71 5.34
CA ASN A 1051 5.98 50.07 6.65
C ASN A 1051 6.88 50.88 7.58
N THR A 1052 6.62 50.76 8.89
CA THR A 1052 7.53 51.23 9.95
C THR A 1052 8.22 50.04 10.60
N PHE A 1053 9.55 49.99 10.51
CA PHE A 1053 10.41 48.99 11.15
C PHE A 1053 11.15 49.59 12.33
N SER A 1054 10.87 49.14 13.56
CA SER A 1054 11.58 49.63 14.75
C SER A 1054 12.12 48.54 15.70
N ASP A 1055 13.33 48.75 16.23
CA ASP A 1055 13.96 47.91 17.27
C ASP A 1055 14.07 46.40 16.96
N ASN A 1056 13.91 45.97 15.70
CA ASN A 1056 14.04 44.57 15.29
C ASN A 1056 15.50 44.09 15.36
N GLY A 1057 15.74 42.78 15.46
CA GLY A 1057 17.07 42.24 15.79
C GLY A 1057 17.41 40.91 15.14
N ALA A 1058 18.59 40.83 14.51
CA ALA A 1058 19.14 39.62 13.89
C ALA A 1058 20.69 39.60 13.96
N MET A 1059 21.34 38.64 13.32
CA MET A 1059 22.76 38.72 12.93
C MET A 1059 22.91 39.43 11.57
N TRP A 1060 22.02 39.15 10.63
CA TRP A 1060 22.01 39.74 9.28
C TRP A 1060 20.62 40.29 8.95
N GLY A 1061 20.53 41.58 8.60
CA GLY A 1061 19.26 42.26 8.27
C GLY A 1061 18.39 42.47 9.50
N GLY A 1062 18.56 43.60 10.19
CA GLY A 1062 17.79 43.93 11.39
C GLY A 1062 16.32 44.19 11.07
N ALA A 1063 16.03 45.10 10.15
CA ALA A 1063 14.69 45.29 9.61
C ALA A 1063 14.39 44.30 8.47
N VAL A 1064 15.23 44.25 7.44
CA VAL A 1064 15.01 43.45 6.22
C VAL A 1064 16.28 42.66 5.85
N PHE A 1065 16.11 41.38 5.51
CA PHE A 1065 17.15 40.50 5.00
C PHE A 1065 16.78 39.96 3.61
N CYS A 1066 17.64 40.19 2.62
CA CYS A 1066 17.52 39.70 1.25
C CYS A 1066 18.83 39.01 0.85
N ASP A 1067 18.76 37.80 0.29
CA ASP A 1067 19.95 37.01 -0.02
C ASP A 1067 19.66 35.98 -1.13
N THR A 1068 20.68 35.61 -1.92
CA THR A 1068 20.62 34.58 -2.97
C THR A 1068 19.52 34.86 -4.00
N GLU A 1069 19.74 35.84 -4.88
CA GLU A 1069 18.86 36.17 -6.02
C GLU A 1069 17.45 36.71 -5.66
N ALA A 1070 17.17 37.02 -4.40
CA ALA A 1070 15.93 37.70 -3.99
C ALA A 1070 15.87 39.17 -4.51
N LYS A 1071 14.77 39.58 -5.14
CA LYS A 1071 14.62 40.92 -5.76
C LYS A 1071 13.36 41.68 -5.29
N PRO A 1072 13.16 41.87 -3.98
CA PRO A 1072 12.02 42.65 -3.49
C PRO A 1072 12.13 44.14 -3.87
N LEU A 1073 10.96 44.76 -4.00
CA LEU A 1073 10.82 46.21 -3.95
C LEU A 1073 10.68 46.64 -2.49
N VAL A 1074 11.54 47.53 -2.02
CA VAL A 1074 11.52 48.06 -0.66
C VAL A 1074 11.51 49.59 -0.74
N ALA A 1075 10.33 50.19 -0.69
CA ALA A 1075 10.17 51.63 -0.95
C ALA A 1075 9.24 52.38 0.01
N ASN A 1076 9.49 53.68 0.23
CA ASN A 1076 8.70 54.52 1.13
C ASN A 1076 8.56 53.96 2.57
N ASN A 1077 9.61 53.32 3.13
CA ASN A 1077 9.56 52.79 4.50
C ASN A 1077 10.35 53.65 5.51
N TRP A 1078 9.90 53.64 6.77
CA TRP A 1078 10.66 54.13 7.93
C TRP A 1078 11.40 52.97 8.60
N ILE A 1079 12.72 53.08 8.75
CA ILE A 1079 13.58 52.01 9.27
C ILE A 1079 14.45 52.59 10.40
N ILE A 1080 14.03 52.38 11.64
CA ILE A 1080 14.49 53.13 12.82
C ILE A 1080 15.05 52.19 13.91
N GLY A 1081 16.28 52.40 14.39
CA GLY A 1081 16.79 51.70 15.60
C GLY A 1081 17.06 50.19 15.47
N ASN A 1082 16.88 49.58 14.30
CA ASN A 1082 17.00 48.14 14.10
C ASN A 1082 18.46 47.67 14.21
N LYS A 1083 18.68 46.43 14.65
CA LYS A 1083 19.99 45.92 15.08
C LYS A 1083 20.41 44.64 14.35
N ALA A 1084 21.66 44.62 13.86
CA ALA A 1084 22.29 43.44 13.27
C ALA A 1084 23.80 43.40 13.54
N THR A 1085 24.49 42.35 13.12
CA THR A 1085 25.95 42.37 12.91
C THR A 1085 26.28 43.02 11.57
N LEU A 1086 25.54 42.67 10.51
CA LEU A 1086 25.59 43.32 9.19
C LEU A 1086 24.17 43.72 8.74
N GLY A 1087 24.00 44.93 8.24
CA GLY A 1087 22.71 45.40 7.70
C GLY A 1087 21.72 45.72 8.79
N GLY A 1088 21.98 46.77 9.58
CA GLY A 1088 21.08 47.19 10.67
C GLY A 1088 19.65 47.45 10.17
N GLY A 1089 19.51 48.16 9.05
CA GLY A 1089 18.27 48.25 8.29
C GLY A 1089 18.15 47.10 7.29
N LEU A 1090 18.86 47.20 6.17
CA LEU A 1090 18.89 46.21 5.09
C LEU A 1090 20.20 45.41 5.07
N PHE A 1091 20.09 44.09 4.99
CA PHE A 1091 21.15 43.23 4.45
C PHE A 1091 20.76 42.73 3.05
N CYS A 1092 21.71 42.80 2.11
CA CYS A 1092 21.56 42.44 0.70
C CYS A 1092 22.74 41.54 0.31
N GLY A 1093 22.49 40.26 0.04
CA GLY A 1093 23.52 39.24 -0.18
C GLY A 1093 23.41 38.49 -1.51
N ARG A 1094 24.56 38.04 -2.06
CA ARG A 1094 24.66 37.02 -3.14
C ARG A 1094 23.65 37.22 -4.28
N SER A 1095 23.86 38.25 -5.09
CA SER A 1095 22.99 38.61 -6.23
C SER A 1095 21.53 38.95 -5.88
N ALA A 1096 21.20 39.20 -4.61
CA ALA A 1096 19.90 39.75 -4.21
C ALA A 1096 19.81 41.23 -4.61
N ASP A 1097 19.52 41.50 -5.88
CA ASP A 1097 19.49 42.84 -6.46
C ASP A 1097 18.19 43.56 -6.06
N VAL A 1098 18.16 44.08 -4.84
CA VAL A 1098 17.03 44.80 -4.21
C VAL A 1098 16.82 46.17 -4.85
N ASN A 1099 15.57 46.55 -5.09
CA ASN A 1099 15.18 47.93 -5.39
C ASN A 1099 14.85 48.66 -4.08
N PHE A 1100 15.79 49.47 -3.58
CA PHE A 1100 15.71 50.15 -2.28
C PHE A 1100 15.58 51.67 -2.49
N ILE A 1101 14.34 52.17 -2.49
CA ILE A 1101 13.97 53.47 -3.06
C ILE A 1101 13.20 54.32 -2.04
N ASN A 1102 13.48 55.62 -1.91
CA ASN A 1102 12.67 56.54 -1.07
C ASN A 1102 12.51 56.08 0.40
N ASN A 1103 13.50 55.48 1.06
CA ASN A 1103 13.40 55.05 2.47
C ASN A 1103 14.11 56.02 3.43
N THR A 1104 13.69 56.06 4.70
CA THR A 1104 14.34 56.85 5.77
C THR A 1104 14.92 55.94 6.85
N LEU A 1105 16.26 55.91 6.96
CA LEU A 1105 17.05 55.01 7.81
C LEU A 1105 17.77 55.79 8.92
N VAL A 1106 17.29 55.63 10.15
CA VAL A 1106 17.79 56.41 11.30
C VAL A 1106 18.17 55.51 12.48
N ARG A 1107 19.34 55.74 13.10
CA ARG A 1107 19.82 55.06 14.33
C ARG A 1107 19.89 53.52 14.25
N ASN A 1108 19.96 52.92 13.06
CA ASN A 1108 20.14 51.47 12.95
C ASN A 1108 21.58 51.08 13.36
N TYR A 1109 21.71 49.97 14.10
CA TYR A 1109 22.96 49.56 14.74
C TYR A 1109 23.49 48.27 14.14
N SER A 1110 24.64 48.36 13.48
CA SER A 1110 25.43 47.20 13.05
C SER A 1110 26.92 47.50 13.04
N SER A 1111 27.73 46.46 13.19
CA SER A 1111 29.19 46.53 13.22
C SER A 1111 29.78 45.15 12.92
N PRO A 1112 30.66 45.01 11.91
CA PRO A 1112 31.23 46.07 11.09
C PRO A 1112 30.33 46.57 9.94
N GLY A 1113 29.14 46.01 9.73
CA GLY A 1113 28.29 46.37 8.59
C GLY A 1113 27.49 47.66 8.78
N GLY A 1114 27.15 48.32 7.66
CA GLY A 1114 26.29 49.50 7.60
C GLY A 1114 24.81 49.23 7.85
N ALA A 1115 24.04 50.31 8.02
CA ALA A 1115 22.58 50.29 8.00
C ALA A 1115 22.05 49.70 6.69
N ILE A 1116 22.74 49.96 5.58
CA ILE A 1116 22.66 49.19 4.34
C ILE A 1116 23.96 48.40 4.22
N ALA A 1117 23.88 47.07 4.14
CA ALA A 1117 25.03 46.19 3.97
C ALA A 1117 24.87 45.32 2.71
N ILE A 1118 25.77 45.54 1.75
CA ILE A 1118 25.76 44.93 0.42
C ILE A 1118 26.92 43.92 0.37
N TYR A 1119 26.59 42.63 0.25
CA TYR A 1119 27.54 41.53 0.26
C TYR A 1119 27.44 40.72 -1.04
N SER A 1120 28.30 41.03 -2.00
CA SER A 1120 28.30 40.39 -3.33
C SER A 1120 26.96 40.46 -4.10
N ALA A 1121 26.34 41.64 -4.21
CA ALA A 1121 25.09 41.89 -4.94
C ALA A 1121 25.08 43.30 -5.58
N GLN A 1122 24.10 43.60 -6.46
CA GLN A 1122 23.98 44.86 -7.21
C GLN A 1122 22.60 45.53 -7.02
N PRO A 1123 22.21 45.89 -5.77
CA PRO A 1123 20.96 46.63 -5.55
C PRO A 1123 20.97 48.03 -6.18
N ILE A 1124 19.78 48.54 -6.46
CA ILE A 1124 19.55 49.97 -6.69
C ILE A 1124 19.23 50.59 -5.34
N VAL A 1125 20.05 51.54 -4.90
CA VAL A 1125 19.88 52.32 -3.68
C VAL A 1125 19.74 53.78 -4.08
N ALA A 1126 18.51 54.27 -4.13
CA ALA A 1126 18.21 55.61 -4.61
C ALA A 1126 17.21 56.39 -3.73
N ASN A 1127 17.34 57.72 -3.68
CA ASN A 1127 16.43 58.61 -2.94
C ASN A 1127 16.31 58.27 -1.44
N ASN A 1128 17.27 57.60 -0.80
CA ASN A 1128 17.16 57.23 0.62
C ASN A 1128 17.84 58.28 1.52
N ILE A 1129 17.28 58.52 2.71
CA ILE A 1129 17.99 59.21 3.80
C ILE A 1129 18.62 58.16 4.72
N VAL A 1130 19.91 58.27 5.01
CA VAL A 1130 20.67 57.36 5.87
C VAL A 1130 21.53 58.19 6.84
N THR A 1131 21.01 58.44 8.06
CA THR A 1131 21.68 59.30 9.05
C THR A 1131 21.65 58.76 10.48
N ALA A 1132 22.66 59.13 11.28
CA ALA A 1132 22.82 58.74 12.69
C ALA A 1132 22.83 57.23 12.98
N ASN A 1133 23.00 56.37 11.96
CA ASN A 1133 23.21 54.94 12.10
C ASN A 1133 24.66 54.65 12.55
N ALA A 1134 24.98 53.42 12.93
CA ALA A 1134 26.35 53.06 13.33
C ALA A 1134 27.38 53.24 12.19
N VAL A 1135 27.05 52.75 11.00
CA VAL A 1135 27.70 53.01 9.71
C VAL A 1135 26.56 53.23 8.71
N GLY A 1136 26.73 54.11 7.72
CA GLY A 1136 25.71 54.39 6.71
C GLY A 1136 25.56 53.26 5.68
N ILE A 1137 26.17 53.41 4.51
CA ILE A 1137 26.16 52.41 3.43
C ILE A 1137 27.48 51.63 3.43
N SER A 1138 27.42 50.32 3.22
CA SER A 1138 28.61 49.47 3.21
C SER A 1138 28.60 48.40 2.12
N LYS A 1139 29.79 48.14 1.54
CA LYS A 1139 30.02 47.07 0.55
C LYS A 1139 31.13 46.13 1.03
N ALA A 1140 30.92 44.82 0.84
CA ALA A 1140 31.95 43.79 1.00
C ALA A 1140 31.79 42.68 -0.04
N GLY A 1141 32.88 41.94 -0.29
CA GLY A 1141 32.92 40.89 -1.31
C GLY A 1141 33.20 41.38 -2.74
N ASN A 1142 33.35 40.44 -3.67
CA ASN A 1142 33.98 40.66 -4.98
C ASN A 1142 33.00 41.01 -6.11
N ALA A 1143 31.80 41.50 -5.81
CA ALA A 1143 30.84 41.88 -6.87
C ALA A 1143 31.14 43.22 -7.54
N ASN A 1144 30.46 43.44 -8.65
CA ASN A 1144 30.23 44.74 -9.29
C ASN A 1144 29.74 45.80 -8.29
N ASN A 1145 29.68 47.06 -8.71
CA ASN A 1145 29.20 48.14 -7.86
C ASN A 1145 27.67 48.22 -7.87
N PRO A 1146 27.02 48.51 -6.72
CA PRO A 1146 25.60 48.84 -6.67
C PRO A 1146 25.37 50.22 -7.32
N THR A 1147 24.13 50.49 -7.72
CA THR A 1147 23.72 51.82 -8.15
C THR A 1147 23.42 52.66 -6.92
N LEU A 1148 24.22 53.71 -6.68
CA LEU A 1148 23.95 54.75 -5.68
C LEU A 1148 23.59 56.05 -6.41
N ALA A 1149 22.39 56.59 -6.18
CA ALA A 1149 21.92 57.83 -6.78
C ALA A 1149 21.01 58.63 -5.84
N ASN A 1150 21.30 59.92 -5.67
CA ASN A 1150 20.44 60.88 -4.96
C ASN A 1150 20.06 60.43 -3.53
N ASN A 1151 20.96 59.77 -2.80
CA ASN A 1151 20.76 59.44 -1.39
C ASN A 1151 21.33 60.55 -0.49
N CYS A 1152 20.62 60.93 0.57
CA CYS A 1152 21.18 61.76 1.63
C CYS A 1152 21.86 60.85 2.67
N VAL A 1153 23.20 60.83 2.71
CA VAL A 1153 23.95 59.98 3.64
C VAL A 1153 24.90 60.87 4.45
N TYR A 1154 24.57 61.06 5.73
CA TYR A 1154 25.19 62.09 6.55
C TYR A 1154 25.29 61.71 8.02
N LYS A 1155 26.49 61.90 8.59
CA LYS A 1155 26.73 61.90 10.05
C LYS A 1155 26.30 60.60 10.75
N ASN A 1156 26.56 59.46 10.09
CA ASN A 1156 26.57 58.15 10.72
C ASN A 1156 27.80 58.02 11.63
N LEU A 1157 27.69 57.25 12.72
CA LEU A 1157 28.52 57.37 13.92
C LEU A 1157 30.00 56.99 13.73
N LEU A 1158 30.30 56.06 12.82
CA LEU A 1158 31.67 55.60 12.52
C LEU A 1158 32.13 56.05 11.12
N THR A 1159 31.26 55.92 10.12
CA THR A 1159 31.45 56.47 8.76
C THR A 1159 30.13 56.44 7.99
N ASP A 1160 29.96 57.38 7.08
CA ASP A 1160 28.83 57.44 6.14
C ASP A 1160 28.92 56.34 5.06
N TYR A 1161 30.14 56.00 4.62
CA TYR A 1161 30.40 54.94 3.65
C TYR A 1161 31.56 54.03 4.09
N LEU A 1162 31.43 52.71 3.87
CA LEU A 1162 32.46 51.72 4.21
C LEU A 1162 32.67 50.69 3.09
N GLY A 1163 33.89 50.62 2.55
CA GLY A 1163 34.22 49.71 1.43
C GLY A 1163 33.65 50.14 0.07
N ILE A 1164 33.06 51.33 0.01
CA ILE A 1164 32.45 51.95 -1.18
C ILE A 1164 32.58 53.48 -1.05
N SER A 1165 32.50 54.21 -2.17
CA SER A 1165 32.41 55.67 -2.21
C SER A 1165 30.95 56.13 -2.29
N ALA A 1166 30.67 57.39 -1.97
CA ALA A 1166 29.39 58.02 -2.33
C ALA A 1166 29.14 57.99 -3.84
N GLY A 1167 27.87 57.89 -4.24
CA GLY A 1167 27.42 58.11 -5.61
C GLY A 1167 27.61 59.58 -6.02
N ALA A 1168 27.70 59.82 -7.33
CA ALA A 1168 28.01 61.15 -7.88
C ALA A 1168 26.91 62.20 -7.63
N THR A 1169 25.70 61.77 -7.26
CA THR A 1169 24.55 62.62 -6.91
C THR A 1169 24.10 62.48 -5.45
N ASP A 1170 24.84 61.74 -4.61
CA ASP A 1170 24.49 61.58 -3.20
C ASP A 1170 24.80 62.86 -2.38
N ILE A 1171 23.90 63.23 -1.48
CA ILE A 1171 23.95 64.44 -0.66
C ILE A 1171 24.62 64.15 0.69
N LEU A 1172 25.71 64.85 0.97
CA LEU A 1172 26.53 64.70 2.18
C LEU A 1172 26.29 65.84 3.18
N ALA A 1173 25.03 66.24 3.34
CA ALA A 1173 24.56 67.34 4.19
C ALA A 1173 23.43 66.88 5.12
N ASP A 1174 23.13 67.68 6.15
CA ASP A 1174 22.07 67.35 7.11
C ASP A 1174 20.71 67.31 6.40
N PRO A 1175 19.88 66.24 6.55
CA PRO A 1175 18.54 66.19 5.98
C PRO A 1175 17.56 67.18 6.64
N MET A 1176 17.95 67.86 7.71
CA MET A 1176 17.18 68.93 8.37
C MET A 1176 15.74 68.51 8.71
N PHE A 1177 15.62 67.36 9.38
CA PHE A 1177 14.37 66.88 9.94
C PHE A 1177 13.78 67.85 10.97
N ILE A 1178 12.45 67.98 11.01
CA ILE A 1178 11.73 68.88 11.93
C ILE A 1178 12.09 68.60 13.41
N SER A 1179 12.13 67.34 13.84
CA SER A 1179 12.64 66.96 15.16
C SER A 1179 13.11 65.50 15.21
N ALA A 1180 14.29 65.26 14.66
CA ALA A 1180 14.96 63.96 14.73
C ALA A 1180 15.14 63.44 16.18
N ALA A 1181 15.16 64.34 17.18
CA ALA A 1181 15.28 63.98 18.60
C ALA A 1181 14.00 63.35 19.17
N THR A 1182 12.81 63.75 18.70
CA THR A 1182 11.52 63.20 19.15
C THR A 1182 10.94 62.15 18.19
N GLY A 1183 11.66 61.84 17.10
CA GLY A 1183 11.22 60.88 16.08
C GLY A 1183 10.42 61.49 14.92
N ASP A 1184 10.35 62.82 14.83
CA ASP A 1184 9.73 63.50 13.69
C ASP A 1184 10.75 63.65 12.56
N TYR A 1185 10.68 62.74 11.59
CA TYR A 1185 11.57 62.64 10.42
C TYR A 1185 10.97 63.26 9.16
N ARG A 1186 9.98 64.14 9.28
CA ARG A 1186 9.54 65.00 8.18
C ARG A 1186 10.60 66.03 7.87
N LEU A 1187 10.72 66.42 6.60
CA LEU A 1187 11.67 67.45 6.17
C LEU A 1187 11.21 68.84 6.59
N SER A 1188 12.14 69.70 7.01
CA SER A 1188 11.88 71.14 7.16
C SER A 1188 12.11 71.85 5.82
N ILE A 1189 11.45 73.00 5.62
CA ILE A 1189 11.44 73.80 4.37
C ILE A 1189 12.83 74.23 3.83
N LEU A 1190 13.91 74.10 4.63
CA LEU A 1190 15.29 74.39 4.20
C LEU A 1190 16.13 73.13 3.93
N SER A 1191 15.49 71.95 3.93
CA SER A 1191 16.19 70.68 3.73
C SER A 1191 16.78 70.55 2.32
N PRO A 1192 18.03 70.09 2.18
CA PRO A 1192 18.61 69.76 0.88
C PRO A 1192 18.03 68.47 0.26
N CYS A 1193 17.06 67.83 0.92
CA CYS A 1193 16.39 66.63 0.41
C CYS A 1193 15.11 66.93 -0.38
N ILE A 1194 14.60 68.17 -0.32
CA ILE A 1194 13.37 68.59 -1.02
C ILE A 1194 13.65 68.76 -2.53
N ASP A 1195 12.77 68.26 -3.39
CA ASP A 1195 12.89 68.27 -4.86
C ASP A 1195 14.20 67.62 -5.41
N ALA A 1196 14.95 66.90 -4.58
CA ALA A 1196 16.35 66.54 -4.84
C ALA A 1196 16.57 65.07 -5.28
N GLY A 1197 15.52 64.27 -5.34
CA GLY A 1197 15.57 62.87 -5.75
C GLY A 1197 15.69 62.67 -7.26
N ILE A 1198 15.44 61.44 -7.70
CA ILE A 1198 15.31 61.07 -9.11
C ILE A 1198 13.98 60.34 -9.35
N ASP A 1199 13.12 60.96 -10.16
CA ASP A 1199 11.75 60.50 -10.43
C ASP A 1199 11.69 59.14 -11.14
N THR A 1200 12.76 58.76 -11.88
CA THR A 1200 12.77 57.56 -12.74
C THR A 1200 12.68 56.23 -11.98
N TYR A 1201 12.77 56.25 -10.65
CA TYR A 1201 12.57 55.08 -9.78
C TYR A 1201 11.23 55.10 -9.03
N VAL A 1202 10.39 56.10 -9.27
CA VAL A 1202 9.11 56.33 -8.60
C VAL A 1202 7.98 56.12 -9.59
N GLN A 1203 6.88 55.47 -9.20
CA GLN A 1203 5.71 55.34 -10.08
C GLN A 1203 4.69 56.45 -9.77
N PRO A 1204 3.92 56.95 -10.77
CA PRO A 1204 3.00 58.08 -10.58
C PRO A 1204 1.92 57.86 -9.52
N GLU A 1205 1.54 56.61 -9.24
CA GLU A 1205 0.56 56.22 -8.23
C GLU A 1205 1.13 56.06 -6.81
N TRP A 1206 2.44 56.24 -6.62
CA TRP A 1206 3.05 56.14 -5.28
C TRP A 1206 2.73 57.36 -4.42
N THR A 1207 2.40 57.10 -3.16
CA THR A 1207 2.33 58.11 -2.11
C THR A 1207 3.61 58.13 -1.27
N ASP A 1208 3.71 59.05 -0.31
CA ASP A 1208 4.64 59.01 0.82
C ASP A 1208 4.05 58.23 2.00
N VAL A 1209 4.75 58.18 3.14
CA VAL A 1209 4.27 57.53 4.37
C VAL A 1209 3.05 58.19 5.04
N TYR A 1210 2.62 59.37 4.60
CA TYR A 1210 1.39 60.03 5.07
C TYR A 1210 0.23 59.95 4.05
N GLY A 1211 0.45 59.39 2.86
CA GLY A 1211 -0.55 59.28 1.81
C GLY A 1211 -0.55 60.44 0.80
N ASN A 1212 0.44 61.34 0.85
CA ASN A 1212 0.60 62.42 -0.12
C ASN A 1212 1.26 61.91 -1.41
N ILE A 1213 1.01 62.50 -2.58
CA ILE A 1213 1.66 62.09 -3.85
C ILE A 1213 3.19 62.26 -3.82
N ARG A 1214 3.97 61.37 -4.46
CA ARG A 1214 5.45 61.41 -4.48
C ARG A 1214 6.12 62.39 -5.45
N ILE A 1215 5.38 63.25 -6.13
CA ILE A 1215 5.95 64.34 -6.91
C ILE A 1215 5.05 65.55 -6.70
N SER A 1216 5.30 66.28 -5.61
CA SER A 1216 4.50 67.45 -5.21
C SER A 1216 5.12 68.79 -5.62
N GLY A 1217 6.37 68.81 -6.09
CA GLY A 1217 7.13 70.02 -6.41
C GLY A 1217 7.77 69.99 -7.81
N SER A 1218 9.06 70.27 -7.86
CA SER A 1218 9.89 70.21 -9.07
C SER A 1218 10.65 68.89 -9.28
N GLY A 1219 10.59 67.98 -8.31
CA GLY A 1219 11.01 66.57 -8.40
C GLY A 1219 10.45 65.77 -7.22
N VAL A 1220 10.85 64.50 -7.08
CA VAL A 1220 10.57 63.70 -5.85
C VAL A 1220 11.52 64.04 -4.70
N ASP A 1221 11.02 64.06 -3.47
CA ASP A 1221 11.86 64.22 -2.27
C ASP A 1221 12.74 63.00 -1.98
N ILE A 1222 13.95 63.24 -1.46
CA ILE A 1222 14.80 62.19 -0.89
C ILE A 1222 14.23 61.78 0.48
N GLY A 1223 13.95 60.49 0.66
CA GLY A 1223 13.39 59.90 1.87
C GLY A 1223 11.95 59.41 1.70
N ALA A 1224 11.36 58.93 2.80
CA ALA A 1224 10.02 58.32 2.81
C ALA A 1224 8.86 59.31 3.00
N TYR A 1225 9.16 60.58 3.24
CA TYR A 1225 8.22 61.69 3.37
C TYR A 1225 8.32 62.59 2.13
N GLU A 1226 7.21 63.16 1.68
CA GLU A 1226 7.18 64.19 0.63
C GLU A 1226 6.74 65.53 1.21
N TYR A 1227 7.58 66.55 1.12
CA TYR A 1227 7.26 67.91 1.50
C TYR A 1227 6.21 68.52 0.55
N GLN A 1228 4.97 68.60 1.01
CA GLN A 1228 3.92 69.31 0.30
C GLN A 1228 4.20 70.82 0.35
N GLN A 1229 4.29 71.46 -0.81
CA GLN A 1229 4.36 72.91 -0.90
C GLN A 1229 2.94 73.49 -0.68
N GLU A 1230 2.81 74.48 0.21
CA GLU A 1230 1.57 75.25 0.37
C GLU A 1230 1.58 76.42 -0.66
N ASP A 1231 0.44 76.62 -1.36
CA ASP A 1231 0.21 77.71 -2.35
C ASP A 1231 0.20 79.14 -1.73
#